data_AF-A0A453TB17-F1
#
_entry.id   AF-A0A453TB17-F1
#
_cell.length_a   1.000
_cell.length_b   1.000
_cell.length_c   1.000
_cell.angle_alpha   90.00
_cell.angle_beta   90.00
_cell.angle_gamma   90.00
#
_symmetry.space_group_name_H-M   'P 1'
#
loop_
_entity.id
_entity.type
_entity.pdbx_description
1 polymer ?
#
loop_
_entity_poly.entity_id
_entity_poly.type
_entity_poly.pdbx_seq_one_letter_code
_entity_poly.pdbx_strand_id
1 'polypeptide(L)'
;LWKAKSKFSVPVSAPRDYTMATAEDGVGDLPIYDLDPKFAGFKEHFSYRMKKYLDQKHSIEKHEGGLEEFSKGYLKFGINTENDATVYREWAPAAMDAQLIGDFNNWNGSGHRMTKDNYGVWSIRISHVNGKPAIPHNSKVKFRFHRGDGLWVDRVPAWIRYATFDASKFGAPYDGVHWDPPSGERYVFKHPRPRKPDAPRIYEAHVGMSGEKPEVSTYREFADNVLPRIKANNYNTVQLMAIMEHSYYASFGYHVTNFFAVSSRSGTPEDLKYLVDKAHSLGLRVLMDVVHSHASSNKTDGLNGYDVGQNTQESYFHTGERGYHKLWDSRLFNYANWEVLRFLLSNLRYWMDEFMFDGFRFDGVTSMLYNHHGINMSFAGSYKEYFGLDTDVDAVVYLMLANHLMHKLLPEATVVAEDVSGMPVLCRSVDEGGVGFDYRLAMAIPDRWIDYLKNKDDLEWSMSGIAHTLTNRRYTEKCIAYAESHDQSIVGDKTMAFLLMDKEMYTGMSDLQPASPTIDRGIALQKMIHFITMALGGDGYLNFMGNEFGHPEWIDFPREGNNWSYDKCRRQWSLADIDHLRYKYMNAFDQAMNALDDKFSFLSSSKQIVSDMNEEKKIIVFERGDLVFVFNFHPSKTYDGYKVGCDLPGKYKVALDSDALMFGGHGRVAHDNDHFTSPEGVPGVPETNFNNRPNSFKILSPSRTCVAYYRVEEKAEKPKDEGAASWGKTALGYIDVEATGVKDAADGEATSGSEKASTGGDSSKKGINFVFLSPDK
;
A
#
# COMPACT_ATOMS: atom_id res chain seq x y z
N LEU A 1 -18.21 -5.92 47.20
CA LEU A 1 -19.53 -5.47 46.71
C LEU A 1 -19.29 -4.64 45.45
N TRP A 2 -20.17 -4.78 44.45
CA TRP A 2 -20.16 -4.16 43.12
C TRP A 2 -19.39 -4.88 42.00
N LYS A 3 -20.09 -5.86 41.40
CA LYS A 3 -20.11 -6.08 39.94
C LYS A 3 -21.08 -5.04 39.36
N ALA A 4 -20.57 -4.04 38.65
CA ALA A 4 -21.36 -3.21 37.75
C ALA A 4 -20.67 -3.25 36.37
N LYS A 5 -21.25 -4.02 35.45
CA LYS A 5 -20.84 -4.09 34.05
C LYS A 5 -21.09 -2.73 33.41
N SER A 6 -20.07 -2.12 32.81
CA SER A 6 -20.24 -0.95 31.95
C SER A 6 -21.05 -1.34 30.72
N LYS A 7 -22.15 -0.64 30.51
CA LYS A 7 -22.97 -0.70 29.29
C LYS A 7 -22.48 0.39 28.35
N PHE A 8 -21.44 0.10 27.57
CA PHE A 8 -21.17 0.76 26.29
C PHE A 8 -20.41 -0.24 25.41
N SER A 9 -21.06 -1.36 25.12
CA SER A 9 -20.71 -2.20 23.97
C SER A 9 -21.64 -1.80 22.84
N VAL A 10 -21.10 -1.22 21.77
CA VAL A 10 -21.79 -1.20 20.48
C VAL A 10 -22.06 -2.67 20.15
N PRO A 11 -23.31 -3.11 19.93
CA PRO A 11 -23.55 -4.49 19.60
C PRO A 11 -22.92 -4.73 18.22
N VAL A 12 -21.93 -5.63 18.19
CA VAL A 12 -21.61 -6.34 16.95
C VAL A 12 -22.87 -7.14 16.63
N SER A 13 -23.75 -6.55 15.83
CA SER A 13 -24.88 -7.28 15.28
C SER A 13 -24.32 -8.44 14.49
N ALA A 14 -24.76 -9.66 14.81
CA ALA A 14 -24.55 -10.80 13.94
C ALA A 14 -24.93 -10.40 12.50
N PRO A 15 -24.21 -10.90 11.47
CA PRO A 15 -24.53 -10.57 10.09
C PRO A 15 -26.01 -10.91 9.87
N ARG A 16 -26.83 -9.90 9.59
CA ARG A 16 -28.16 -10.16 9.04
C ARG A 16 -27.90 -10.68 7.63
N ASP A 17 -28.23 -11.94 7.41
CA ASP A 17 -28.22 -12.54 6.10
C ASP A 17 -29.33 -11.86 5.29
N TYR A 18 -28.99 -10.83 4.51
CA TYR A 18 -29.90 -10.16 3.57
C TYR A 18 -30.02 -10.96 2.26
N THR A 19 -29.80 -12.27 2.32
CA THR A 19 -30.18 -13.19 1.26
C THR A 19 -31.71 -13.22 1.20
N MET A 20 -32.25 -12.50 0.21
CA MET A 20 -33.68 -12.36 -0.16
C MET A 20 -34.43 -11.12 0.35
N ALA A 21 -33.84 -9.92 0.24
CA ALA A 21 -34.67 -8.73 0.04
C ALA A 21 -34.99 -8.57 -1.46
N THR A 22 -36.23 -8.85 -1.84
CA THR A 22 -36.78 -8.50 -3.15
C THR A 22 -36.67 -7.00 -3.39
N ALA A 23 -36.44 -6.60 -4.64
CA ALA A 23 -35.98 -5.29 -5.11
C ALA A 23 -36.86 -4.05 -4.81
N GLU A 24 -37.83 -4.12 -3.91
CA GLU A 24 -38.76 -3.01 -3.63
C GLU A 24 -38.82 -2.56 -2.15
N ASP A 25 -38.49 -3.40 -1.16
CA ASP A 25 -38.78 -3.08 0.26
C ASP A 25 -37.56 -2.64 1.11
N GLY A 26 -36.32 -2.74 0.59
CA GLY A 26 -35.08 -2.48 1.35
C GLY A 26 -34.30 -1.21 0.99
N VAL A 27 -34.72 -0.46 -0.02
CA VAL A 27 -33.92 0.65 -0.59
C VAL A 27 -34.12 1.97 0.16
N GLY A 28 -35.22 2.13 0.91
CA GLY A 28 -35.60 3.39 1.54
C GLY A 28 -34.92 3.73 2.88
N ASP A 29 -34.30 2.76 3.55
CA ASP A 29 -33.70 2.91 4.88
C ASP A 29 -32.38 2.13 4.99
N LEU A 30 -31.26 2.82 4.74
CA LEU A 30 -29.92 2.26 4.73
C LEU A 30 -29.23 2.50 6.08
N PRO A 31 -28.49 1.53 6.65
CA PRO A 31 -27.76 1.69 7.92
C PRO A 31 -26.83 2.90 7.97
N ILE A 32 -26.27 3.34 6.84
CA ILE A 32 -25.47 4.57 6.78
C ILE A 32 -26.21 5.81 7.30
N TYR A 33 -27.56 5.86 7.26
CA TYR A 33 -28.34 6.99 7.75
C TYR A 33 -28.25 7.17 9.28
N ASP A 34 -27.96 6.10 10.01
CA ASP A 34 -27.73 6.15 11.47
C ASP A 34 -26.35 6.73 11.82
N LEU A 35 -25.39 6.69 10.88
CA LEU A 35 -24.03 7.21 11.07
C LEU A 35 -23.99 8.75 10.96
N ASP A 36 -24.79 9.32 10.07
CA ASP A 36 -24.90 10.76 9.89
C ASP A 36 -26.30 11.14 9.36
N PRO A 37 -27.13 11.82 10.18
CA PRO A 37 -28.47 12.24 9.80
C PRO A 37 -28.52 13.13 8.54
N LYS A 38 -27.43 13.79 8.16
CA LYS A 38 -27.36 14.64 6.96
C LYS A 38 -27.53 13.85 5.67
N PHE A 39 -27.24 12.54 5.67
CA PHE A 39 -27.45 11.68 4.51
C PHE A 39 -28.93 11.54 4.13
N ALA A 40 -29.86 11.75 5.07
CA ALA A 40 -31.29 11.73 4.79
C ALA A 40 -31.71 12.76 3.72
N GLY A 41 -30.97 13.86 3.58
CA GLY A 41 -31.20 14.86 2.52
C GLY A 41 -30.85 14.37 1.10
N PHE A 42 -30.23 13.20 0.97
CA PHE A 42 -29.76 12.63 -0.31
C PHE A 42 -30.30 11.21 -0.55
N LYS A 43 -31.41 10.85 0.12
CA LYS A 43 -32.02 9.50 0.01
C LYS A 43 -32.27 9.06 -1.42
N GLU A 44 -32.71 9.96 -2.30
CA GLU A 44 -32.97 9.64 -3.70
C GLU A 44 -31.71 9.19 -4.44
N HIS A 45 -30.59 9.89 -4.22
CA HIS A 45 -29.30 9.53 -4.81
C HIS A 45 -28.80 8.16 -4.32
N PHE A 46 -28.86 7.91 -3.01
CA PHE A 46 -28.49 6.60 -2.45
C PHE A 46 -29.43 5.48 -2.90
N SER A 47 -30.72 5.75 -2.99
CA SER A 47 -31.72 4.79 -3.47
C SER A 47 -31.48 4.40 -4.92
N TYR A 48 -31.21 5.39 -5.79
CA TYR A 48 -30.87 5.14 -7.19
C TYR A 48 -29.59 4.32 -7.32
N ARG A 49 -28.53 4.70 -6.60
CA ARG A 49 -27.24 3.97 -6.59
C ARG A 49 -27.43 2.52 -6.14
N MET A 50 -28.10 2.30 -5.01
CA MET A 50 -28.31 0.96 -4.47
C MET A 50 -29.18 0.11 -5.39
N LYS A 51 -30.22 0.69 -5.97
CA LYS A 51 -31.04 0.02 -6.98
C LYS A 51 -30.19 -0.41 -8.18
N LYS A 52 -29.35 0.46 -8.72
CA LYS A 52 -28.45 0.15 -9.84
C LYS A 52 -27.49 -0.99 -9.50
N TYR A 53 -26.88 -0.96 -8.32
CA TYR A 53 -26.01 -2.04 -7.83
C TYR A 53 -26.76 -3.38 -7.75
N LEU A 54 -27.94 -3.41 -7.12
CA LEU A 54 -28.73 -4.63 -6.96
C LEU A 54 -29.21 -5.18 -8.31
N ASP A 55 -29.70 -4.32 -9.20
CA ASP A 55 -30.16 -4.71 -10.54
C ASP A 55 -28.98 -5.30 -11.36
N GLN A 56 -27.80 -4.70 -11.29
CA GLN A 56 -26.59 -5.19 -11.98
C GLN A 56 -26.10 -6.52 -11.38
N LYS A 57 -26.03 -6.62 -10.04
CA LYS A 57 -25.63 -7.85 -9.34
C LYS A 57 -26.60 -9.00 -9.64
N HIS A 58 -27.90 -8.75 -9.58
CA HIS A 58 -28.93 -9.73 -9.92
C HIS A 58 -28.83 -10.21 -11.38
N SER A 59 -28.54 -9.30 -12.29
CA SER A 59 -28.31 -9.65 -13.70
C SER A 59 -27.11 -10.58 -13.85
N ILE A 60 -26.00 -10.30 -13.18
CA ILE A 60 -24.80 -11.16 -13.18
C ILE A 60 -25.12 -12.54 -12.57
N GLU A 61 -25.86 -12.59 -11.46
CA GLU A 61 -26.31 -13.85 -10.85
C GLU A 61 -27.15 -14.69 -11.83
N LYS A 62 -28.11 -14.06 -12.50
CA LYS A 62 -29.02 -14.72 -13.43
C LYS A 62 -28.32 -15.25 -14.69
N HIS A 63 -27.36 -14.50 -15.23
CA HIS A 63 -26.80 -14.78 -16.55
C HIS A 63 -25.40 -15.40 -16.54
N GLU A 64 -24.66 -15.28 -15.45
CA GLU A 64 -23.24 -15.68 -15.38
C GLU A 64 -22.92 -16.59 -14.19
N GLY A 65 -23.91 -16.93 -13.37
CA GLY A 65 -23.71 -17.80 -12.19
C GLY A 65 -23.19 -17.05 -10.96
N GLY A 66 -23.31 -15.72 -10.93
CA GLY A 66 -22.90 -14.88 -9.81
C GLY A 66 -21.49 -14.29 -9.98
N LEU A 67 -21.11 -13.38 -9.07
CA LEU A 67 -19.87 -12.61 -9.17
C LEU A 67 -18.61 -13.49 -9.12
N GLU A 68 -18.62 -14.56 -8.33
CA GLU A 68 -17.49 -15.48 -8.19
C GLU A 68 -17.19 -16.25 -9.49
N GLU A 69 -18.21 -16.64 -10.25
CA GLU A 69 -18.05 -17.28 -11.57
C GLU A 69 -17.77 -16.26 -12.68
N PHE A 70 -18.44 -15.11 -12.63
CA PHE A 70 -18.26 -14.03 -13.60
C PHE A 70 -16.81 -13.51 -13.64
N SER A 71 -16.17 -13.43 -12.47
CA SER A 71 -14.79 -13.00 -12.30
C SER A 71 -13.74 -14.07 -12.66
N LYS A 72 -14.15 -15.27 -13.11
CA LYS A 72 -13.24 -16.27 -13.69
C LYS A 72 -12.99 -16.06 -15.18
N GLY A 73 -13.24 -14.84 -15.69
CA GLY A 73 -13.11 -14.51 -17.10
C GLY A 73 -11.74 -14.82 -17.69
N TYR A 74 -10.66 -14.72 -16.91
CA TYR A 74 -9.29 -15.00 -17.35
C TYR A 74 -9.01 -16.48 -17.68
N LEU A 75 -9.91 -17.40 -17.27
CA LEU A 75 -9.89 -18.82 -17.67
C LEU A 75 -10.66 -19.07 -18.97
N LYS A 76 -11.45 -18.09 -19.44
CA LYS A 76 -12.24 -18.15 -20.69
C LYS A 76 -11.64 -17.28 -21.79
N PHE A 77 -11.23 -16.06 -21.46
CA PHE A 77 -10.61 -15.07 -22.34
C PHE A 77 -9.09 -15.14 -22.28
N GLY A 78 -8.44 -14.60 -23.30
CA GLY A 78 -7.01 -14.82 -23.51
C GLY A 78 -6.71 -16.24 -23.95
N ILE A 79 -5.43 -16.63 -23.88
CA ILE A 79 -4.95 -17.93 -24.35
C ILE A 79 -4.91 -18.90 -23.17
N ASN A 80 -5.71 -19.96 -23.23
CA ASN A 80 -5.82 -20.98 -22.20
C ASN A 80 -5.58 -22.37 -22.80
N THR A 81 -4.83 -23.21 -22.09
CA THR A 81 -4.58 -24.61 -22.47
C THR A 81 -5.64 -25.51 -21.84
N GLU A 82 -6.35 -26.29 -22.66
CA GLU A 82 -7.23 -27.38 -22.24
C GLU A 82 -6.56 -28.74 -22.51
N ASN A 83 -7.19 -29.85 -22.11
CA ASN A 83 -6.57 -31.18 -22.18
C ASN A 83 -6.09 -31.60 -23.59
N ASP A 84 -6.82 -31.21 -24.64
CA ASP A 84 -6.58 -31.61 -26.03
C ASP A 84 -6.28 -30.44 -27.00
N ALA A 85 -6.39 -29.19 -26.54
CA ALA A 85 -6.25 -28.02 -27.39
C ALA A 85 -5.89 -26.75 -26.61
N THR A 86 -5.37 -25.75 -27.33
CA THR A 86 -5.27 -24.38 -26.87
C THR A 86 -6.48 -23.59 -27.36
N VAL A 87 -7.18 -22.90 -26.45
CA VAL A 87 -8.33 -22.05 -26.76
C VAL A 87 -7.95 -20.59 -26.55
N TYR A 88 -8.26 -19.76 -27.55
CA TYR A 88 -8.09 -18.31 -27.46
C TYR A 88 -9.44 -17.62 -27.68
N ARG A 89 -9.79 -16.68 -26.78
CA ARG A 89 -10.95 -15.80 -26.95
C ARG A 89 -10.60 -14.33 -26.72
N GLU A 90 -11.21 -13.45 -27.50
CA GLU A 90 -10.99 -11.99 -27.44
C GLU A 90 -12.29 -11.23 -27.73
N TRP A 91 -12.58 -10.20 -26.94
CA TRP A 91 -13.74 -9.35 -27.18
C TRP A 91 -13.36 -8.20 -28.11
N ALA A 92 -13.85 -8.25 -29.35
CA ALA A 92 -13.59 -7.25 -30.38
C ALA A 92 -14.80 -7.12 -31.31
N PRO A 93 -15.93 -6.59 -30.80
CA PRO A 93 -17.19 -6.49 -31.54
C PRO A 93 -17.07 -5.63 -32.82
N ALA A 94 -16.16 -4.65 -32.86
CA ALA A 94 -15.94 -3.82 -34.03
C ALA A 94 -15.15 -4.52 -35.17
N ALA A 95 -14.48 -5.65 -34.89
CA ALA A 95 -13.71 -6.37 -35.89
C ALA A 95 -14.63 -7.06 -36.91
N MET A 96 -14.22 -7.06 -38.18
CA MET A 96 -14.90 -7.75 -39.28
C MET A 96 -14.39 -9.17 -39.50
N ASP A 97 -13.08 -9.36 -39.41
CA ASP A 97 -12.37 -10.65 -39.43
C ASP A 97 -11.32 -10.63 -38.34
N ALA A 98 -10.99 -11.80 -37.79
CA ALA A 98 -9.90 -11.94 -36.84
C ALA A 98 -9.08 -13.22 -37.03
N GLN A 99 -7.80 -13.13 -36.65
CA GLN A 99 -6.81 -14.18 -36.71
C GLN A 99 -5.93 -14.13 -35.46
N LEU A 100 -5.41 -15.28 -35.05
CA LEU A 100 -4.31 -15.35 -34.10
C LEU A 100 -2.98 -15.51 -34.85
N ILE A 101 -2.02 -14.64 -34.57
CA ILE A 101 -0.68 -14.69 -35.17
C ILE A 101 0.39 -14.76 -34.09
N GLY A 102 1.55 -15.30 -34.43
CA GLY A 102 2.70 -15.32 -33.55
C GLY A 102 3.85 -16.15 -34.11
N ASP A 103 4.86 -16.38 -33.30
CA ASP A 103 6.03 -17.17 -33.71
C ASP A 103 5.62 -18.59 -34.15
N PHE A 104 4.61 -19.17 -33.48
CA PHE A 104 4.09 -20.52 -33.75
C PHE A 104 3.54 -20.71 -35.18
N ASN A 105 3.18 -19.63 -35.87
CA ASN A 105 2.67 -19.67 -37.24
C ASN A 105 3.41 -18.73 -38.19
N ASN A 106 4.66 -18.36 -37.87
CA ASN A 106 5.49 -17.42 -38.63
C ASN A 106 4.75 -16.09 -38.93
N TRP A 107 3.97 -15.60 -37.96
CA TRP A 107 3.20 -14.36 -38.07
C TRP A 107 2.16 -14.35 -39.22
N ASN A 108 1.74 -15.54 -39.67
CA ASN A 108 0.76 -15.75 -40.73
C ASN A 108 -0.51 -16.42 -40.18
N GLY A 109 -1.58 -15.63 -40.06
CA GLY A 109 -2.86 -16.06 -39.50
C GLY A 109 -3.82 -16.73 -40.48
N SER A 110 -3.42 -16.97 -41.75
CA SER A 110 -4.30 -17.56 -42.76
C SER A 110 -4.86 -18.94 -42.37
N GLY A 111 -4.09 -19.74 -41.63
CA GLY A 111 -4.51 -21.03 -41.05
C GLY A 111 -5.18 -20.95 -39.67
N HIS A 112 -5.31 -19.75 -39.08
CA HIS A 112 -5.74 -19.53 -37.71
C HIS A 112 -6.81 -18.43 -37.62
N ARG A 113 -7.81 -18.48 -38.50
CA ARG A 113 -8.99 -17.59 -38.47
C ARG A 113 -9.88 -17.91 -37.27
N MET A 114 -10.38 -16.86 -36.64
CA MET A 114 -11.28 -16.95 -35.49
C MET A 114 -12.75 -16.86 -35.93
N THR A 115 -13.67 -17.34 -35.09
CA THR A 115 -15.12 -17.24 -35.30
C THR A 115 -15.72 -16.27 -34.29
N LYS A 116 -16.55 -15.34 -34.76
CA LYS A 116 -17.25 -14.34 -33.94
C LYS A 116 -18.61 -14.87 -33.50
N ASP A 117 -18.95 -14.68 -32.23
CA ASP A 117 -20.29 -14.97 -31.72
C ASP A 117 -21.23 -13.74 -31.79
N ASN A 118 -22.46 -13.91 -31.27
CA ASN A 118 -23.49 -12.87 -31.31
C ASN A 118 -23.20 -11.66 -30.39
N TYR A 119 -22.23 -11.77 -29.48
CA TYR A 119 -21.83 -10.71 -28.55
C TYR A 119 -20.51 -10.05 -28.94
N GLY A 120 -19.96 -10.43 -30.10
CA GLY A 120 -18.71 -9.88 -30.62
C GLY A 120 -17.45 -10.48 -30.00
N VAL A 121 -17.57 -11.63 -29.33
CA VAL A 121 -16.43 -12.40 -28.85
C VAL A 121 -15.92 -13.29 -29.98
N TRP A 122 -14.64 -13.17 -30.29
CA TRP A 122 -13.93 -14.01 -31.24
C TRP A 122 -13.34 -15.20 -30.52
N SER A 123 -13.39 -16.39 -31.13
CA SER A 123 -12.80 -17.60 -30.57
C SER A 123 -12.12 -18.49 -31.60
N ILE A 124 -11.08 -19.21 -31.17
CA ILE A 124 -10.42 -20.27 -31.93
C ILE A 124 -9.98 -21.39 -31.00
N ARG A 125 -10.08 -22.63 -31.46
CA ARG A 125 -9.53 -23.83 -30.81
C ARG A 125 -8.44 -24.39 -31.71
N ILE A 126 -7.23 -24.54 -31.17
CA ILE A 126 -6.06 -25.03 -31.90
C ILE A 126 -5.63 -26.35 -31.27
N SER A 127 -5.78 -27.46 -31.99
CA SER A 127 -5.39 -28.79 -31.50
C SER A 127 -3.90 -28.86 -31.20
N HIS A 128 -3.56 -29.68 -30.20
CA HIS A 128 -2.16 -29.96 -29.88
C HIS A 128 -1.40 -30.54 -31.07
N VAL A 129 -0.13 -30.15 -31.21
CA VAL A 129 0.78 -30.67 -32.24
C VAL A 129 1.74 -31.64 -31.57
N ASN A 130 1.75 -32.90 -32.01
CA ASN A 130 2.56 -33.97 -31.42
C ASN A 130 2.37 -34.13 -29.90
N GLY A 131 1.12 -33.98 -29.43
CA GLY A 131 0.78 -34.11 -28.01
C GLY A 131 1.18 -32.93 -27.13
N LYS A 132 1.61 -31.80 -27.71
CA LYS A 132 2.00 -30.58 -26.99
C LYS A 132 1.13 -29.38 -27.40
N PRO A 133 0.95 -28.37 -26.52
CA PRO A 133 0.29 -27.12 -26.88
C PRO A 133 0.84 -26.53 -28.17
N ALA A 134 -0.06 -26.05 -29.04
CA ALA A 134 0.30 -25.55 -30.37
C ALA A 134 1.08 -24.23 -30.32
N ILE A 135 0.88 -23.46 -29.26
CA ILE A 135 1.60 -22.21 -28.99
C ILE A 135 2.62 -22.52 -27.90
N PRO A 136 3.93 -22.50 -28.20
CA PRO A 136 4.95 -22.75 -27.19
C PRO A 136 4.92 -21.72 -26.06
N HIS A 137 5.21 -22.15 -24.83
CA HIS A 137 5.52 -21.25 -23.72
C HIS A 137 6.60 -20.23 -24.13
N ASN A 138 6.45 -19.00 -23.68
CA ASN A 138 7.37 -17.88 -23.90
C ASN A 138 7.54 -17.47 -25.38
N SER A 139 6.61 -17.86 -26.25
CA SER A 139 6.55 -17.40 -27.65
C SER A 139 5.66 -16.17 -27.81
N LYS A 140 5.96 -15.34 -28.82
CA LYS A 140 5.25 -14.08 -29.07
C LYS A 140 3.95 -14.30 -29.85
N VAL A 141 2.93 -13.52 -29.52
CA VAL A 141 1.59 -13.58 -30.09
C VAL A 141 0.96 -12.19 -30.25
N LYS A 142 0.10 -12.03 -31.27
CA LYS A 142 -0.79 -10.87 -31.44
C LYS A 142 -2.17 -11.30 -31.93
N PHE A 143 -3.17 -10.51 -31.55
CA PHE A 143 -4.50 -10.50 -32.14
C PHE A 143 -4.47 -9.68 -33.43
N ARG A 144 -4.76 -10.30 -34.57
CA ARG A 144 -4.82 -9.63 -35.87
C ARG A 144 -6.26 -9.52 -36.32
N PHE A 145 -6.74 -8.31 -36.60
CA PHE A 145 -8.12 -8.10 -37.04
C PHE A 145 -8.26 -7.05 -38.15
N HIS A 146 -9.33 -7.15 -38.93
CA HIS A 146 -9.69 -6.13 -39.91
C HIS A 146 -10.49 -5.01 -39.25
N ARG A 147 -10.01 -3.78 -39.42
CA ARG A 147 -10.78 -2.56 -39.13
C ARG A 147 -11.84 -2.34 -40.22
N GLY A 148 -12.85 -1.51 -39.97
CA GLY A 148 -13.93 -1.21 -40.92
C GLY A 148 -13.50 -0.62 -42.27
N ASP A 149 -12.23 -0.21 -42.43
CA ASP A 149 -11.63 0.21 -43.70
C ASP A 149 -10.86 -0.91 -44.43
N GLY A 150 -10.91 -2.14 -43.92
CA GLY A 150 -10.30 -3.32 -44.53
C GLY A 150 -8.80 -3.50 -44.25
N LEU A 151 -8.15 -2.65 -43.44
CA LEU A 151 -6.75 -2.82 -43.07
C LEU A 151 -6.59 -3.84 -41.93
N TRP A 152 -5.57 -4.70 -42.01
CA TRP A 152 -5.16 -5.55 -40.90
C TRP A 152 -4.47 -4.71 -39.82
N VAL A 153 -4.84 -4.98 -38.59
CA VAL A 153 -4.30 -4.34 -37.39
C VAL A 153 -3.88 -5.42 -36.42
N ASP A 154 -2.66 -5.32 -35.92
CA ASP A 154 -2.11 -6.26 -34.94
C ASP A 154 -2.07 -5.60 -33.56
N ARG A 155 -2.59 -6.29 -32.55
CA ARG A 155 -2.66 -5.83 -31.17
C ARG A 155 -2.20 -6.90 -30.19
N VAL A 156 -1.71 -6.47 -29.05
CA VAL A 156 -1.52 -7.36 -27.91
C VAL A 156 -2.89 -7.82 -27.41
N PRO A 157 -3.12 -9.12 -27.15
CA PRO A 157 -4.38 -9.60 -26.57
C PRO A 157 -4.71 -8.88 -25.27
N ALA A 158 -5.96 -8.44 -25.06
CA ALA A 158 -6.35 -7.64 -23.90
C ALA A 158 -6.13 -8.38 -22.57
N TRP A 159 -6.18 -9.71 -22.63
CA TRP A 159 -6.04 -10.64 -21.50
C TRP A 159 -4.66 -11.33 -21.46
N ILE A 160 -3.65 -10.77 -22.13
CA ILE A 160 -2.30 -11.35 -22.09
C ILE A 160 -1.73 -11.33 -20.66
N ARG A 161 -1.03 -12.39 -20.27
CA ARG A 161 -0.46 -12.55 -18.91
C ARG A 161 0.98 -12.06 -18.79
N TYR A 162 1.63 -11.80 -19.91
CA TYR A 162 2.99 -11.29 -19.98
C TYR A 162 3.22 -10.60 -21.32
N ALA A 163 3.93 -9.47 -21.32
CA ALA A 163 4.28 -8.76 -22.55
C ALA A 163 5.72 -8.26 -22.42
N THR A 164 6.51 -8.31 -23.48
CA THR A 164 7.93 -7.91 -23.44
C THR A 164 8.27 -6.93 -24.55
N PHE A 165 9.35 -6.18 -24.39
CA PHE A 165 9.87 -5.24 -25.37
C PHE A 165 11.38 -5.44 -25.53
N ASP A 166 11.92 -5.01 -26.68
CA ASP A 166 13.36 -5.00 -26.89
C ASP A 166 13.98 -3.78 -26.18
N ALA A 167 14.52 -4.00 -24.98
CA ALA A 167 15.12 -2.95 -24.16
C ALA A 167 16.34 -2.27 -24.80
N SER A 168 16.94 -2.86 -25.84
CA SER A 168 18.04 -2.23 -26.58
C SER A 168 17.57 -1.16 -27.58
N LYS A 169 16.27 -1.09 -27.86
CA LYS A 169 15.68 -0.15 -28.81
C LYS A 169 14.76 0.83 -28.10
N PHE A 170 15.11 2.11 -28.16
CA PHE A 170 14.27 3.17 -27.63
C PHE A 170 12.90 3.21 -28.34
N GLY A 171 11.81 3.22 -27.57
CA GLY A 171 10.44 3.23 -28.10
C GLY A 171 10.02 1.92 -28.78
N ALA A 172 10.66 0.78 -28.48
CA ALA A 172 10.24 -0.51 -29.00
C ALA A 172 8.78 -0.82 -28.59
N PRO A 173 7.93 -1.25 -29.54
CA PRO A 173 6.59 -1.74 -29.20
C PRO A 173 6.69 -3.04 -28.41
N TYR A 174 5.62 -3.35 -27.70
CA TYR A 174 5.51 -4.59 -26.95
C TYR A 174 4.99 -5.72 -27.82
N ASP A 175 5.44 -6.93 -27.48
CA ASP A 175 4.89 -8.18 -27.97
C ASP A 175 4.20 -8.90 -26.82
N GLY A 176 2.96 -9.35 -27.06
CA GLY A 176 2.31 -10.26 -26.13
C GLY A 176 3.06 -11.58 -26.10
N VAL A 177 3.27 -12.14 -24.91
CA VAL A 177 4.00 -13.39 -24.71
C VAL A 177 3.06 -14.43 -24.10
N HIS A 178 2.96 -15.59 -24.74
CA HIS A 178 2.18 -16.69 -24.20
C HIS A 178 2.89 -17.30 -22.98
N TRP A 179 2.40 -16.99 -21.77
CA TRP A 179 2.98 -17.46 -20.52
C TRP A 179 2.25 -18.68 -19.95
N ASP A 180 2.70 -19.88 -20.35
CA ASP A 180 2.24 -21.16 -19.78
C ASP A 180 3.44 -22.06 -19.38
N PRO A 181 4.24 -21.68 -18.36
CA PRO A 181 5.49 -22.37 -18.04
C PRO A 181 5.29 -23.87 -17.79
N PRO A 182 6.25 -24.74 -18.12
CA PRO A 182 6.16 -26.16 -17.78
C PRO A 182 6.12 -26.36 -16.25
N SER A 183 5.70 -27.55 -15.79
CA SER A 183 5.55 -27.82 -14.34
C SER A 183 6.82 -27.61 -13.51
N GLY A 184 8.00 -27.77 -14.11
CA GLY A 184 9.29 -27.53 -13.44
C GLY A 184 9.68 -26.05 -13.30
N GLU A 185 9.01 -25.15 -14.04
CA GLU A 185 9.28 -23.70 -14.03
C GLU A 185 8.13 -22.90 -13.37
N ARG A 186 6.97 -23.54 -13.14
CA ARG A 186 5.86 -22.93 -12.38
C ARG A 186 6.26 -22.77 -10.91
N TYR A 187 6.11 -21.56 -10.40
CA TYR A 187 6.22 -21.31 -8.98
C TYR A 187 5.08 -21.97 -8.21
N VAL A 188 5.41 -22.54 -7.05
CA VAL A 188 4.44 -23.13 -6.13
C VAL A 188 4.57 -22.41 -4.80
N PHE A 189 3.49 -21.73 -4.40
CA PHE A 189 3.40 -21.06 -3.10
C PHE A 189 3.60 -22.05 -1.95
N LYS A 190 4.40 -21.65 -0.97
CA LYS A 190 4.79 -22.47 0.19
C LYS A 190 4.24 -21.92 1.50
N HIS A 191 3.89 -20.64 1.53
CA HIS A 191 3.48 -19.95 2.74
C HIS A 191 2.00 -19.54 2.67
N PRO A 192 1.26 -19.63 3.79
CA PRO A 192 -0.09 -19.10 3.85
C PRO A 192 -0.07 -17.58 3.94
N ARG A 193 -1.17 -16.94 3.54
CA ARG A 193 -1.40 -15.52 3.80
C ARG A 193 -1.31 -15.23 5.32
N PRO A 194 -0.63 -14.15 5.75
CA PRO A 194 -0.68 -13.70 7.12
C PRO A 194 -2.10 -13.23 7.50
N ARG A 195 -2.43 -13.29 8.80
CA ARG A 195 -3.72 -12.79 9.33
C ARG A 195 -3.84 -11.29 9.13
N LYS A 196 -5.09 -10.79 9.05
CA LYS A 196 -5.35 -9.34 9.02
C LYS A 196 -4.81 -8.69 10.32
N PRO A 197 -3.92 -7.67 10.24
CA PRO A 197 -3.45 -6.96 11.42
C PRO A 197 -4.55 -6.05 11.96
N ASP A 198 -4.47 -5.71 13.26
CA ASP A 198 -5.40 -4.76 13.88
C ASP A 198 -5.31 -3.36 13.24
N ALA A 199 -4.10 -2.95 12.88
CA ALA A 199 -3.83 -1.74 12.10
C ALA A 199 -2.75 -2.02 11.03
N PRO A 200 -2.94 -1.59 9.77
CA PRO A 200 -1.94 -1.75 8.74
C PRO A 200 -0.81 -0.72 8.94
N ARG A 201 0.43 -1.21 9.03
CA ARG A 201 1.67 -0.44 8.94
C ARG A 201 2.30 -0.81 7.60
N ILE A 202 2.09 0.07 6.63
CA ILE A 202 2.29 -0.17 5.21
C ILE A 202 3.63 0.41 4.77
N TYR A 203 4.44 -0.43 4.14
CA TYR A 203 5.63 0.00 3.42
C TYR A 203 5.32 0.05 1.92
N GLU A 204 5.25 1.24 1.36
CA GLU A 204 4.96 1.48 -0.05
C GLU A 204 6.23 1.38 -0.90
N ALA A 205 6.17 0.59 -1.97
CA ALA A 205 7.32 0.28 -2.79
C ALA A 205 7.00 0.07 -4.28
N HIS A 206 7.94 0.51 -5.12
CA HIS A 206 8.07 0.27 -6.54
C HIS A 206 9.33 -0.58 -6.84
N VAL A 207 9.17 -1.81 -7.35
CA VAL A 207 10.29 -2.76 -7.51
C VAL A 207 11.42 -2.22 -8.40
N GLY A 208 11.10 -1.63 -9.55
CA GLY A 208 12.13 -1.22 -10.52
C GLY A 208 13.14 -0.18 -10.02
N MET A 209 12.81 0.62 -9.00
CA MET A 209 13.70 1.67 -8.46
C MET A 209 14.24 1.31 -7.07
N SER A 210 14.04 0.07 -6.62
CA SER A 210 14.38 -0.34 -5.27
C SER A 210 15.84 -0.68 -5.06
N GLY A 211 16.64 -0.80 -6.11
CA GLY A 211 18.07 -1.11 -6.01
C GLY A 211 18.93 0.13 -5.79
N GLU A 212 20.16 -0.08 -5.33
CA GLU A 212 21.18 0.97 -5.17
C GLU A 212 21.70 1.49 -6.51
N LYS A 213 21.78 0.60 -7.50
CA LYS A 213 22.28 0.91 -8.83
C LYS A 213 21.26 1.72 -9.63
N PRO A 214 21.72 2.61 -10.53
CA PRO A 214 20.86 3.36 -11.45
C PRO A 214 20.40 2.48 -12.63
N GLU A 215 19.67 1.41 -12.33
CA GLU A 215 19.08 0.49 -13.31
C GLU A 215 17.75 -0.06 -12.79
N VAL A 216 16.95 -0.64 -13.68
CA VAL A 216 15.70 -1.28 -13.28
C VAL A 216 16.02 -2.54 -12.47
N SER A 217 15.63 -2.53 -11.19
CA SER A 217 15.80 -3.67 -10.28
C SER A 217 14.72 -4.74 -10.47
N THR A 218 15.03 -5.96 -10.03
CA THR A 218 14.19 -7.13 -10.27
C THR A 218 13.32 -7.52 -9.08
N TYR A 219 12.26 -8.30 -9.35
CA TYR A 219 11.39 -8.87 -8.31
C TYR A 219 12.17 -9.74 -7.31
N ARG A 220 13.16 -10.51 -7.79
CA ARG A 220 14.00 -11.34 -6.91
C ARG A 220 14.90 -10.51 -6.01
N GLU A 221 15.56 -9.48 -6.55
CA GLU A 221 16.39 -8.58 -5.75
C GLU A 221 15.56 -7.85 -4.69
N PHE A 222 14.36 -7.39 -5.03
CA PHE A 222 13.44 -6.81 -4.04
C PHE A 222 13.07 -7.81 -2.95
N ALA A 223 12.69 -9.02 -3.35
CA ALA A 223 12.32 -10.08 -2.43
C ALA A 223 13.46 -10.46 -1.49
N ASP A 224 14.69 -10.50 -1.99
CA ASP A 224 15.86 -10.97 -1.26
C ASP A 224 16.52 -9.88 -0.41
N ASN A 225 16.52 -8.64 -0.86
CA ASN A 225 17.29 -7.56 -0.25
C ASN A 225 16.42 -6.50 0.46
N VAL A 226 15.17 -6.30 0.02
CA VAL A 226 14.31 -5.22 0.53
C VAL A 226 13.26 -5.75 1.50
N LEU A 227 12.59 -6.87 1.22
CA LEU A 227 11.62 -7.45 2.16
C LEU A 227 12.19 -7.70 3.58
N PRO A 228 13.44 -8.18 3.76
CA PRO A 228 14.02 -8.29 5.10
C PRO A 228 14.13 -6.95 5.83
N ARG A 229 14.42 -5.86 5.12
CA ARG A 229 14.50 -4.50 5.69
C ARG A 229 13.13 -4.00 6.15
N ILE A 230 12.12 -4.22 5.30
CA ILE A 230 10.73 -3.90 5.63
C ILE A 230 10.30 -4.62 6.91
N LYS A 231 10.59 -5.92 7.00
CA LYS A 231 10.29 -6.70 8.20
C LYS A 231 11.08 -6.23 9.42
N ALA A 232 12.37 -5.89 9.24
CA ALA A 232 13.22 -5.41 10.30
C ALA A 232 12.70 -4.10 10.92
N ASN A 233 12.15 -3.19 10.11
CA ASN A 233 11.51 -1.95 10.56
C ASN A 233 10.06 -2.15 11.11
N ASN A 234 9.64 -3.38 11.39
CA ASN A 234 8.36 -3.72 12.03
C ASN A 234 7.08 -3.31 11.26
N TYR A 235 7.20 -3.04 9.96
CA TYR A 235 6.06 -3.00 9.05
C TYR A 235 5.39 -4.38 8.98
N ASN A 236 4.09 -4.40 8.70
CA ASN A 236 3.29 -5.62 8.62
C ASN A 236 2.62 -5.81 7.25
N THR A 237 2.67 -4.79 6.39
CA THR A 237 2.03 -4.77 5.07
C THR A 237 2.96 -4.10 4.06
N VAL A 238 3.01 -4.60 2.84
CA VAL A 238 3.71 -3.99 1.69
C VAL A 238 2.65 -3.51 0.71
N GLN A 239 2.71 -2.24 0.27
CA GLN A 239 1.95 -1.75 -0.88
C GLN A 239 2.85 -1.81 -2.11
N LEU A 240 2.51 -2.64 -3.08
CA LEU A 240 3.34 -2.90 -4.25
C LEU A 240 2.79 -2.18 -5.48
N MET A 241 3.50 -1.13 -5.89
CA MET A 241 3.17 -0.26 -7.00
C MET A 241 3.70 -0.81 -8.33
N ALA A 242 3.16 -0.30 -9.44
CA ALA A 242 3.66 -0.51 -10.79
C ALA A 242 3.78 -1.99 -11.23
N ILE A 243 2.86 -2.83 -10.77
CA ILE A 243 2.83 -4.27 -11.09
C ILE A 243 2.11 -4.55 -12.41
N MET A 244 0.94 -3.93 -12.63
CA MET A 244 0.27 -3.99 -13.92
C MET A 244 1.18 -3.40 -15.00
N GLU A 245 1.33 -4.09 -16.12
CA GLU A 245 2.27 -3.70 -17.16
C GLU A 245 1.88 -2.34 -17.77
N HIS A 246 2.90 -1.49 -17.91
CA HIS A 246 2.79 -0.10 -18.35
C HIS A 246 3.97 0.20 -19.28
N SER A 247 3.71 0.65 -20.51
CA SER A 247 4.79 0.84 -21.49
C SER A 247 5.70 2.02 -21.17
N TYR A 248 5.20 3.03 -20.46
CA TYR A 248 5.96 4.23 -20.10
C TYR A 248 6.46 4.14 -18.66
N TYR A 249 7.75 3.85 -18.47
CA TYR A 249 8.31 3.60 -17.12
C TYR A 249 8.15 4.81 -16.19
N ALA A 250 8.34 6.03 -16.69
CA ALA A 250 8.15 7.26 -15.92
C ALA A 250 6.68 7.59 -15.60
N SER A 251 5.72 6.76 -16.01
CA SER A 251 4.34 6.83 -15.50
C SER A 251 4.21 6.33 -14.06
N PHE A 252 5.26 5.76 -13.47
CA PHE A 252 5.22 5.16 -12.13
C PHE A 252 4.21 4.01 -11.99
N GLY A 253 3.74 3.45 -13.11
CA GLY A 253 2.72 2.40 -13.14
C GLY A 253 1.31 2.88 -13.46
N TYR A 254 1.03 4.18 -13.45
CA TYR A 254 -0.34 4.71 -13.61
C TYR A 254 -0.90 4.53 -15.03
N HIS A 255 -0.05 4.53 -16.07
CA HIS A 255 -0.53 4.38 -17.44
C HIS A 255 -0.48 2.92 -17.91
N VAL A 256 -1.38 2.10 -17.36
CA VAL A 256 -1.47 0.66 -17.65
C VAL A 256 -1.78 0.41 -19.13
N THR A 257 -1.04 -0.51 -19.75
CA THR A 257 -1.27 -0.99 -21.12
C THR A 257 -1.87 -2.39 -21.14
N ASN A 258 -1.35 -3.32 -20.32
CA ASN A 258 -1.76 -4.72 -20.31
C ASN A 258 -2.15 -5.15 -18.88
N PHE A 259 -3.44 -5.08 -18.57
CA PHE A 259 -3.98 -5.17 -17.19
C PHE A 259 -3.74 -6.53 -16.50
N PHE A 260 -3.62 -7.62 -17.26
CA PHE A 260 -3.36 -8.97 -16.73
C PHE A 260 -1.87 -9.35 -16.76
N ALA A 261 -1.02 -8.47 -17.29
CA ALA A 261 0.41 -8.74 -17.41
C ALA A 261 1.16 -8.16 -16.21
N VAL A 262 2.04 -8.98 -15.65
CA VAL A 262 3.10 -8.52 -14.73
C VAL A 262 4.10 -7.69 -15.53
N SER A 263 4.54 -6.55 -14.99
CA SER A 263 5.51 -5.71 -15.67
C SER A 263 6.83 -6.44 -15.89
N SER A 264 7.14 -6.71 -17.16
CA SER A 264 8.28 -7.52 -17.60
C SER A 264 9.64 -6.93 -17.30
N ARG A 265 9.69 -5.63 -17.03
CA ARG A 265 10.90 -4.89 -16.70
C ARG A 265 11.65 -5.45 -15.50
N SER A 266 10.91 -5.96 -14.51
CA SER A 266 11.48 -6.45 -13.25
C SER A 266 11.53 -7.97 -13.16
N GLY A 267 11.08 -8.70 -14.19
CA GLY A 267 11.14 -10.15 -14.25
C GLY A 267 9.84 -10.80 -14.69
N THR A 268 9.74 -12.10 -14.44
CA THR A 268 8.62 -12.92 -14.90
C THR A 268 7.45 -12.94 -13.90
N PRO A 269 6.26 -13.43 -14.31
CA PRO A 269 5.17 -13.70 -13.37
C PRO A 269 5.56 -14.64 -12.23
N GLU A 270 6.47 -15.59 -12.46
CA GLU A 270 6.92 -16.53 -11.43
C GLU A 270 7.84 -15.85 -10.39
N ASP A 271 8.58 -14.82 -10.79
CA ASP A 271 9.40 -14.03 -9.88
C ASP A 271 8.55 -13.13 -8.98
N LEU A 272 7.41 -12.62 -9.48
CA LEU A 272 6.44 -11.91 -8.64
C LEU A 272 5.76 -12.85 -7.64
N LYS A 273 5.38 -14.08 -8.04
CA LYS A 273 4.86 -15.08 -7.10
C LYS A 273 5.87 -15.40 -6.00
N TYR A 274 7.15 -15.54 -6.36
CA TYR A 274 8.25 -15.69 -5.39
C TYR A 274 8.33 -14.53 -4.40
N LEU A 275 8.22 -13.29 -4.88
CA LEU A 275 8.22 -12.09 -4.03
C LEU A 275 7.07 -12.13 -3.01
N VAL A 276 5.84 -12.39 -3.46
CA VAL A 276 4.66 -12.41 -2.58
C VAL A 276 4.77 -13.53 -1.55
N ASP A 277 5.14 -14.74 -1.97
CA ASP A 277 5.31 -15.89 -1.06
C ASP A 277 6.43 -15.65 -0.03
N LYS A 278 7.52 -14.99 -0.45
CA LYS A 278 8.60 -14.60 0.46
C LYS A 278 8.15 -13.55 1.47
N ALA A 279 7.34 -12.57 1.07
CA ALA A 279 6.75 -11.62 1.99
C ALA A 279 5.85 -12.33 3.03
N HIS A 280 5.02 -13.27 2.58
CA HIS A 280 4.20 -14.11 3.47
C HIS A 280 5.04 -14.94 4.44
N SER A 281 6.19 -15.47 4.00
CA SER A 281 7.15 -16.18 4.88
C SER A 281 7.69 -15.31 6.02
N LEU A 282 7.76 -13.99 5.82
CA LEU A 282 8.18 -12.99 6.81
C LEU A 282 7.00 -12.45 7.65
N GLY A 283 5.79 -12.96 7.41
CA GLY A 283 4.56 -12.48 8.05
C GLY A 283 4.12 -11.09 7.57
N LEU A 284 4.52 -10.69 6.37
CA LEU A 284 4.11 -9.44 5.73
C LEU A 284 2.94 -9.69 4.79
N ARG A 285 1.87 -8.92 4.90
CA ARG A 285 0.81 -8.89 3.88
C ARG A 285 1.27 -8.10 2.67
N VAL A 286 0.74 -8.40 1.49
CA VAL A 286 1.07 -7.67 0.25
C VAL A 286 -0.19 -7.19 -0.44
N LEU A 287 -0.34 -5.88 -0.55
CA LEU A 287 -1.37 -5.22 -1.35
C LEU A 287 -0.77 -4.83 -2.70
N MET A 288 -1.60 -4.81 -3.75
CA MET A 288 -1.19 -4.34 -5.07
C MET A 288 -1.93 -3.06 -5.45
N ASP A 289 -1.28 -2.16 -6.17
CA ASP A 289 -1.94 -1.04 -6.84
C ASP A 289 -2.81 -1.54 -8.00
N VAL A 290 -4.07 -1.12 -8.01
CA VAL A 290 -5.06 -1.41 -9.04
C VAL A 290 -5.46 -0.09 -9.70
N VAL A 291 -4.98 0.09 -10.92
CA VAL A 291 -5.26 1.29 -11.71
C VAL A 291 -6.43 1.02 -12.65
N HIS A 292 -7.63 0.98 -12.10
CA HIS A 292 -8.86 0.80 -12.88
C HIS A 292 -9.58 2.12 -13.20
N SER A 293 -9.01 3.26 -12.80
CA SER A 293 -9.56 4.60 -13.07
C SER A 293 -9.45 5.00 -14.53
N HIS A 294 -8.43 4.52 -15.24
CA HIS A 294 -8.15 4.84 -16.64
C HIS A 294 -7.24 3.78 -17.28
N ALA A 295 -7.00 3.92 -18.58
CA ALA A 295 -6.01 3.15 -19.33
C ALA A 295 -5.12 4.06 -20.17
N SER A 296 -3.90 3.61 -20.47
CA SER A 296 -2.98 4.32 -21.37
C SER A 296 -3.63 4.59 -22.74
N SER A 297 -3.35 5.76 -23.32
CA SER A 297 -3.72 6.11 -24.69
C SER A 297 -2.85 5.41 -25.76
N ASN A 298 -1.89 4.56 -25.37
CA ASN A 298 -1.06 3.78 -26.31
C ASN A 298 -1.91 2.77 -27.11
N LYS A 299 -2.03 3.01 -28.43
CA LYS A 299 -2.80 2.16 -29.35
C LYS A 299 -2.06 0.91 -29.83
N THR A 300 -0.75 0.90 -29.78
CA THR A 300 0.05 -0.22 -30.31
C THR A 300 0.13 -1.34 -29.27
N ASP A 301 0.40 -0.95 -28.01
CA ASP A 301 0.76 -1.89 -26.95
C ASP A 301 -0.36 -2.09 -25.92
N GLY A 302 -1.37 -1.24 -25.93
CA GLY A 302 -2.39 -1.18 -24.88
C GLY A 302 -3.82 -1.34 -25.38
N LEU A 303 -4.74 -1.38 -24.41
CA LEU A 303 -6.18 -1.58 -24.62
C LEU A 303 -6.82 -0.53 -25.56
N ASN A 304 -6.25 0.68 -25.64
CA ASN A 304 -6.68 1.71 -26.60
C ASN A 304 -6.60 1.26 -28.06
N GLY A 305 -5.79 0.24 -28.35
CA GLY A 305 -5.66 -0.33 -29.68
C GLY A 305 -6.93 -1.03 -30.21
N TYR A 306 -7.88 -1.35 -29.32
CA TYR A 306 -9.18 -1.96 -29.65
C TYR A 306 -10.25 -0.92 -29.98
N ASP A 307 -10.00 0.37 -29.71
CA ASP A 307 -10.89 1.44 -30.15
C ASP A 307 -10.53 1.86 -31.58
N VAL A 308 -11.42 1.51 -32.50
CA VAL A 308 -11.34 1.82 -33.93
C VAL A 308 -12.46 2.75 -34.40
N GLY A 309 -13.11 3.46 -33.46
CA GLY A 309 -14.18 4.43 -33.75
C GLY A 309 -15.60 3.87 -33.65
N GLN A 310 -15.78 2.71 -33.01
CA GLN A 310 -17.09 2.10 -32.75
C GLN A 310 -17.88 2.85 -31.67
N ASN A 311 -19.15 2.45 -31.46
CA ASN A 311 -19.95 2.96 -30.36
C ASN A 311 -19.36 2.52 -29.00
N THR A 312 -19.55 3.32 -27.95
CA THR A 312 -19.08 2.98 -26.60
C THR A 312 -19.59 1.63 -26.07
N GLN A 313 -20.77 1.16 -26.48
CA GLN A 313 -21.31 -0.15 -26.07
C GLN A 313 -20.47 -1.34 -26.59
N GLU A 314 -19.68 -1.12 -27.64
CA GLU A 314 -18.80 -2.07 -28.29
C GLU A 314 -17.31 -1.77 -28.00
N SER A 315 -17.05 -0.96 -26.97
CA SER A 315 -15.70 -0.53 -26.58
C SER A 315 -15.47 -0.73 -25.09
N TYR A 316 -14.20 -0.84 -24.70
CA TYR A 316 -13.81 -0.77 -23.30
C TYR A 316 -14.06 0.63 -22.71
N PHE A 317 -14.12 1.65 -23.56
CA PHE A 317 -14.08 3.05 -23.17
C PHE A 317 -15.34 3.81 -23.60
N HIS A 318 -15.57 4.94 -22.93
CA HIS A 318 -16.44 5.97 -23.47
C HIS A 318 -15.85 6.60 -24.75
N THR A 319 -16.69 7.27 -25.52
CA THR A 319 -16.33 8.02 -26.73
C THR A 319 -16.36 9.52 -26.48
N GLY A 320 -15.64 10.31 -27.30
CA GLY A 320 -15.61 11.77 -27.17
C GLY A 320 -14.97 12.23 -25.86
N GLU A 321 -15.43 13.38 -25.33
CA GLU A 321 -14.85 13.97 -24.11
C GLU A 321 -15.03 13.07 -22.87
N ARG A 322 -16.16 12.35 -22.75
CA ARG A 322 -16.40 11.41 -21.65
C ARG A 322 -15.41 10.23 -21.65
N GLY A 323 -14.79 9.93 -22.79
CA GLY A 323 -13.84 8.83 -22.96
C GLY A 323 -12.38 9.17 -22.74
N TYR A 324 -12.06 10.41 -22.37
CA TYR A 324 -10.69 10.90 -22.35
C TYR A 324 -10.39 11.84 -21.18
N HIS A 325 -9.40 11.47 -20.37
CA HIS A 325 -8.94 12.25 -19.23
C HIS A 325 -7.88 13.26 -19.66
N LYS A 326 -8.29 14.52 -19.86
CA LYS A 326 -7.44 15.57 -20.46
C LYS A 326 -6.12 15.83 -19.71
N LEU A 327 -6.13 15.78 -18.38
CA LEU A 327 -4.94 16.05 -17.56
C LEU A 327 -3.92 14.89 -17.60
N TRP A 328 -4.40 13.67 -17.81
CA TRP A 328 -3.58 12.46 -17.76
C TRP A 328 -3.35 11.85 -19.15
N ASP A 329 -3.78 12.49 -20.24
CA ASP A 329 -3.69 11.96 -21.60
C ASP A 329 -4.09 10.46 -21.71
N SER A 330 -5.24 10.10 -21.13
CA SER A 330 -5.62 8.71 -20.90
C SER A 330 -7.07 8.40 -21.28
N ARG A 331 -7.40 7.12 -21.48
CA ARG A 331 -8.74 6.65 -21.81
C ARG A 331 -9.55 6.29 -20.57
N LEU A 332 -10.85 6.59 -20.59
CA LEU A 332 -11.77 6.33 -19.48
C LEU A 332 -12.73 5.19 -19.80
N PHE A 333 -12.81 4.22 -18.89
CA PHE A 333 -13.66 3.04 -19.04
C PHE A 333 -15.14 3.40 -19.10
N ASN A 334 -15.91 2.58 -19.81
CA ASN A 334 -17.36 2.56 -19.68
C ASN A 334 -17.74 1.45 -18.67
N TYR A 335 -17.83 1.81 -17.39
CA TYR A 335 -18.10 0.85 -16.30
C TYR A 335 -19.47 0.18 -16.38
N ALA A 336 -20.41 0.68 -17.18
CA ALA A 336 -21.72 0.06 -17.38
C ALA A 336 -21.69 -1.12 -18.37
N ASN A 337 -20.63 -1.24 -19.19
CA ASN A 337 -20.55 -2.30 -20.18
C ASN A 337 -20.28 -3.67 -19.53
N TRP A 338 -21.01 -4.69 -19.97
CA TRP A 338 -20.93 -6.05 -19.42
C TRP A 338 -19.51 -6.64 -19.51
N GLU A 339 -18.87 -6.55 -20.67
CA GLU A 339 -17.52 -7.09 -20.87
C GLU A 339 -16.44 -6.24 -20.18
N VAL A 340 -16.70 -4.95 -19.91
CA VAL A 340 -15.82 -4.13 -19.06
C VAL A 340 -15.91 -4.57 -17.60
N LEU A 341 -17.12 -4.80 -17.09
CA LEU A 341 -17.31 -5.39 -15.76
C LEU A 341 -16.62 -6.77 -15.67
N ARG A 342 -16.78 -7.62 -16.68
CA ARG A 342 -16.10 -8.93 -16.72
C ARG A 342 -14.59 -8.76 -16.69
N PHE A 343 -14.05 -7.88 -17.51
CA PHE A 343 -12.62 -7.59 -17.60
C PHE A 343 -12.05 -7.14 -16.26
N LEU A 344 -12.62 -6.08 -15.67
CA LEU A 344 -12.11 -5.48 -14.44
C LEU A 344 -12.33 -6.38 -13.22
N LEU A 345 -13.51 -7.01 -13.05
CA LEU A 345 -13.75 -7.90 -11.92
C LEU A 345 -12.91 -9.19 -12.02
N SER A 346 -12.70 -9.70 -13.24
CA SER A 346 -11.80 -10.84 -13.43
C SER A 346 -10.35 -10.49 -13.21
N ASN A 347 -9.96 -9.23 -13.47
CA ASN A 347 -8.62 -8.75 -13.18
C ASN A 347 -8.32 -8.78 -11.67
N LEU A 348 -9.26 -8.31 -10.84
CA LEU A 348 -9.13 -8.40 -9.38
C LEU A 348 -8.96 -9.84 -8.91
N ARG A 349 -9.81 -10.76 -9.39
CA ARG A 349 -9.73 -12.18 -9.04
C ARG A 349 -8.42 -12.81 -9.52
N TYR A 350 -7.96 -12.47 -10.73
CA TYR A 350 -6.68 -12.95 -11.28
C TYR A 350 -5.51 -12.60 -10.35
N TRP A 351 -5.43 -11.35 -9.90
CA TRP A 351 -4.36 -10.93 -9.00
C TRP A 351 -4.46 -11.59 -7.61
N MET A 352 -5.67 -11.75 -7.07
CA MET A 352 -5.88 -12.45 -5.79
C MET A 352 -5.53 -13.95 -5.86
N ASP A 353 -6.00 -14.66 -6.89
CA ASP A 353 -5.87 -16.11 -6.99
C ASP A 353 -4.49 -16.53 -7.49
N GLU A 354 -3.96 -15.89 -8.55
CA GLU A 354 -2.74 -16.35 -9.21
C GLU A 354 -1.46 -15.85 -8.53
N PHE A 355 -1.53 -14.73 -7.81
CA PHE A 355 -0.38 -14.08 -7.16
C PHE A 355 -0.51 -13.99 -5.64
N MET A 356 -1.61 -14.46 -5.08
CA MET A 356 -1.83 -14.52 -3.63
C MET A 356 -1.85 -13.16 -2.91
N PHE A 357 -2.09 -12.05 -3.62
CA PHE A 357 -2.23 -10.73 -2.97
C PHE A 357 -3.31 -10.74 -1.87
N ASP A 358 -3.11 -9.89 -0.88
CA ASP A 358 -3.88 -9.79 0.36
C ASP A 358 -5.00 -8.73 0.29
N GLY A 359 -5.10 -8.05 -0.84
CA GLY A 359 -5.97 -6.91 -1.07
C GLY A 359 -5.31 -5.91 -2.01
N PHE A 360 -5.85 -4.70 -2.06
CA PHE A 360 -5.48 -3.74 -3.09
C PHE A 360 -5.53 -2.29 -2.59
N ARG A 361 -4.81 -1.41 -3.28
CA ARG A 361 -5.15 0.01 -3.34
C ARG A 361 -5.75 0.31 -4.71
N PHE A 362 -6.91 0.96 -4.74
CA PHE A 362 -7.50 1.47 -5.97
C PHE A 362 -7.04 2.91 -6.17
N ASP A 363 -6.36 3.16 -7.28
CA ASP A 363 -5.76 4.45 -7.58
C ASP A 363 -6.66 5.32 -8.45
N GLY A 364 -6.64 6.63 -8.19
CA GLY A 364 -7.45 7.61 -8.90
C GLY A 364 -8.95 7.46 -8.65
N VAL A 365 -9.37 7.03 -7.45
CA VAL A 365 -10.79 6.84 -7.10
C VAL A 365 -11.56 8.15 -7.23
N THR A 366 -10.97 9.30 -6.88
CA THR A 366 -11.59 10.61 -7.14
C THR A 366 -11.98 10.79 -8.62
N SER A 367 -11.11 10.35 -9.55
CA SER A 367 -11.38 10.46 -10.99
C SER A 367 -12.56 9.58 -11.42
N MET A 368 -12.72 8.43 -10.76
CA MET A 368 -13.83 7.51 -10.98
C MET A 368 -15.15 8.02 -10.41
N LEU A 369 -15.13 8.63 -9.22
CA LEU A 369 -16.35 8.99 -8.49
C LEU A 369 -17.14 10.12 -9.15
N TYR A 370 -16.49 10.97 -9.94
CA TYR A 370 -17.09 12.18 -10.49
C TYR A 370 -16.85 12.33 -11.99
N ASN A 371 -17.87 12.78 -12.72
CA ASN A 371 -17.79 13.07 -14.15
C ASN A 371 -16.79 14.20 -14.48
N HIS A 372 -16.50 15.10 -13.52
CA HIS A 372 -15.48 16.13 -13.63
C HIS A 372 -14.11 15.67 -13.09
N HIS A 373 -13.99 14.44 -12.59
CA HIS A 373 -12.77 13.80 -12.11
C HIS A 373 -12.05 14.51 -10.95
N GLY A 374 -12.76 15.37 -10.22
CA GLY A 374 -12.16 16.27 -9.23
C GLY A 374 -11.24 17.37 -9.81
N ILE A 375 -11.11 17.48 -11.13
CA ILE A 375 -10.24 18.47 -11.77
C ILE A 375 -10.81 19.87 -11.56
N ASN A 376 -9.95 20.80 -11.12
CA ASN A 376 -10.31 22.19 -10.81
C ASN A 376 -11.47 22.32 -9.81
N MET A 377 -11.66 21.29 -8.96
CA MET A 377 -12.65 21.31 -7.89
C MET A 377 -11.97 21.46 -6.54
N SER A 378 -12.63 22.20 -5.65
CA SER A 378 -12.30 22.24 -4.23
C SER A 378 -13.47 21.64 -3.48
N PHE A 379 -13.19 20.63 -2.65
CA PHE A 379 -14.19 19.97 -1.82
C PHE A 379 -14.24 20.66 -0.47
N ALA A 380 -15.24 21.51 -0.27
CA ALA A 380 -15.42 22.28 0.96
C ALA A 380 -16.12 21.47 2.06
N GLY A 381 -16.58 20.25 1.74
CA GLY A 381 -17.27 19.35 2.66
C GLY A 381 -18.80 19.47 2.60
N SER A 382 -19.34 20.25 1.66
CA SER A 382 -20.78 20.28 1.40
C SER A 382 -21.21 18.97 0.75
N TYR A 383 -22.22 18.29 1.30
CA TYR A 383 -22.64 16.99 0.77
C TYR A 383 -23.21 17.04 -0.65
N LYS A 384 -23.57 18.23 -1.14
CA LYS A 384 -24.00 18.44 -2.52
C LYS A 384 -22.86 18.27 -3.53
N GLU A 385 -21.62 18.45 -3.10
CA GLU A 385 -20.42 18.23 -3.94
C GLU A 385 -20.16 16.73 -4.16
N TYR A 386 -20.63 15.88 -3.24
CA TYR A 386 -20.43 14.43 -3.29
C TYR A 386 -21.59 13.67 -3.92
N PHE A 387 -22.81 14.20 -3.78
CA PHE A 387 -24.04 13.50 -4.12
C PHE A 387 -24.91 14.35 -5.05
N GLY A 388 -24.91 14.00 -6.34
CA GLY A 388 -25.66 14.70 -7.35
C GLY A 388 -25.49 14.09 -8.73
N LEU A 389 -25.80 14.86 -9.78
CA LEU A 389 -25.65 14.44 -11.17
C LEU A 389 -24.18 14.32 -11.60
N ASP A 390 -23.28 14.99 -10.88
CA ASP A 390 -21.84 14.92 -11.15
C ASP A 390 -21.20 13.63 -10.64
N THR A 391 -21.86 12.90 -9.73
CA THR A 391 -21.41 11.59 -9.27
C THR A 391 -21.57 10.55 -10.38
N ASP A 392 -20.50 9.84 -10.74
CA ASP A 392 -20.56 8.74 -11.70
C ASP A 392 -21.07 7.46 -11.01
N VAL A 393 -22.37 7.21 -11.15
CA VAL A 393 -23.02 6.04 -10.54
C VAL A 393 -22.54 4.73 -11.18
N ASP A 394 -22.16 4.71 -12.45
CA ASP A 394 -21.70 3.49 -13.12
C ASP A 394 -20.36 3.04 -12.52
N ALA A 395 -19.44 3.99 -12.31
CA ALA A 395 -18.17 3.75 -11.62
C ALA A 395 -18.38 3.33 -10.16
N VAL A 396 -19.28 3.98 -9.43
CA VAL A 396 -19.59 3.61 -8.04
C VAL A 396 -20.18 2.19 -7.96
N VAL A 397 -21.05 1.80 -8.88
CA VAL A 397 -21.60 0.44 -8.94
C VAL A 397 -20.49 -0.59 -9.21
N TYR A 398 -19.58 -0.30 -10.14
CA TYR A 398 -18.41 -1.15 -10.35
C TYR A 398 -17.59 -1.34 -9.05
N LEU A 399 -17.30 -0.25 -8.34
CA LEU A 399 -16.56 -0.29 -7.08
C LEU A 399 -17.30 -1.08 -5.98
N MET A 400 -18.62 -0.97 -5.90
CA MET A 400 -19.45 -1.77 -4.98
C MET A 400 -19.39 -3.26 -5.33
N LEU A 401 -19.51 -3.62 -6.61
CA LEU A 401 -19.39 -5.01 -7.08
C LEU A 401 -17.99 -5.58 -6.81
N ALA A 402 -16.96 -4.76 -7.04
CA ALA A 402 -15.56 -5.10 -6.78
C ALA A 402 -15.32 -5.39 -5.29
N ASN A 403 -15.70 -4.48 -4.40
CA ASN A 403 -15.54 -4.68 -2.95
C ASN A 403 -16.35 -5.88 -2.45
N HIS A 404 -17.60 -6.04 -2.91
CA HIS A 404 -18.39 -7.22 -2.56
C HIS A 404 -17.71 -8.52 -2.99
N LEU A 405 -17.18 -8.59 -4.22
CA LEU A 405 -16.45 -9.75 -4.74
C LEU A 405 -15.19 -10.03 -3.90
N MET A 406 -14.33 -9.03 -3.69
CA MET A 406 -13.05 -9.21 -3.00
C MET A 406 -13.24 -9.69 -1.56
N HIS A 407 -14.18 -9.10 -0.81
CA HIS A 407 -14.49 -9.53 0.56
C HIS A 407 -15.22 -10.87 0.63
N LYS A 408 -15.91 -11.28 -0.45
CA LYS A 408 -16.48 -12.63 -0.55
C LYS A 408 -15.40 -13.69 -0.78
N LEU A 409 -14.43 -13.40 -1.65
CA LEU A 409 -13.31 -14.30 -1.96
C LEU A 409 -12.30 -14.38 -0.80
N LEU A 410 -11.97 -13.25 -0.19
CA LEU A 410 -11.05 -13.15 0.94
C LEU A 410 -11.65 -12.19 1.99
N PRO A 411 -12.38 -12.69 3.00
CA PRO A 411 -12.98 -11.85 4.04
C PRO A 411 -11.97 -11.00 4.82
N GLU A 412 -10.74 -11.51 4.94
CA GLU A 412 -9.62 -10.79 5.56
C GLU A 412 -8.93 -9.79 4.61
N ALA A 413 -9.44 -9.55 3.40
CA ALA A 413 -8.85 -8.58 2.48
C ALA A 413 -8.78 -7.17 3.10
N THR A 414 -7.80 -6.40 2.65
CA THR A 414 -7.72 -4.96 2.90
C THR A 414 -7.78 -4.22 1.57
N VAL A 415 -8.83 -3.44 1.35
CA VAL A 415 -8.99 -2.62 0.14
C VAL A 415 -8.94 -1.14 0.48
N VAL A 416 -7.97 -0.43 -0.09
CA VAL A 416 -7.70 0.99 0.16
C VAL A 416 -8.17 1.84 -1.03
N ALA A 417 -8.83 2.96 -0.78
CA ALA A 417 -9.14 3.95 -1.79
C ALA A 417 -8.17 5.14 -1.75
N GLU A 418 -7.58 5.46 -2.89
CA GLU A 418 -6.93 6.75 -3.13
C GLU A 418 -7.98 7.79 -3.58
N ASP A 419 -8.59 8.45 -2.59
CA ASP A 419 -9.59 9.50 -2.79
C ASP A 419 -9.21 10.77 -2.03
N VAL A 420 -8.90 11.83 -2.78
CA VAL A 420 -8.63 13.17 -2.23
C VAL A 420 -9.92 13.92 -1.88
N SER A 421 -11.07 13.57 -2.47
CA SER A 421 -12.32 14.32 -2.25
C SER A 421 -12.87 14.17 -0.84
N GLY A 422 -12.71 12.99 -0.23
CA GLY A 422 -13.31 12.68 1.06
C GLY A 422 -14.78 12.34 0.98
N MET A 423 -15.17 11.62 -0.07
CA MET A 423 -16.53 11.16 -0.25
C MET A 423 -17.02 10.39 0.99
N PRO A 424 -18.12 10.82 1.64
CA PRO A 424 -18.67 10.09 2.78
C PRO A 424 -19.13 8.68 2.38
N VAL A 425 -19.02 7.73 3.31
CA VAL A 425 -19.42 6.32 3.17
C VAL A 425 -18.65 5.52 2.11
N LEU A 426 -17.56 6.07 1.59
CA LEU A 426 -16.63 5.35 0.70
C LEU A 426 -16.05 4.13 1.42
N CYS A 427 -15.75 4.26 2.72
CA CYS A 427 -15.14 3.22 3.54
C CYS A 427 -16.15 2.55 4.50
N ARG A 428 -17.42 2.48 4.10
CA ARG A 428 -18.45 1.67 4.76
C ARG A 428 -18.82 0.48 3.89
N SER A 429 -19.28 -0.61 4.49
CA SER A 429 -19.58 -1.83 3.75
C SER A 429 -20.71 -1.61 2.73
N VAL A 430 -20.70 -2.41 1.66
CA VAL A 430 -21.73 -2.35 0.61
C VAL A 430 -23.11 -2.63 1.19
N ASP A 431 -23.21 -3.59 2.11
CA ASP A 431 -24.46 -3.99 2.76
C ASP A 431 -25.07 -2.89 3.66
N GLU A 432 -24.25 -1.96 4.15
CA GLU A 432 -24.73 -0.78 4.89
C GLU A 432 -25.20 0.36 3.97
N GLY A 433 -24.92 0.29 2.67
CA GLY A 433 -25.14 1.39 1.72
C GLY A 433 -23.88 2.17 1.34
N GLY A 434 -22.71 1.73 1.80
CA GLY A 434 -21.41 2.30 1.42
C GLY A 434 -20.87 1.77 0.10
N VAL A 435 -19.65 2.18 -0.26
CA VAL A 435 -18.95 1.71 -1.47
C VAL A 435 -18.13 0.44 -1.23
N GLY A 436 -17.72 0.19 0.02
CA GLY A 436 -17.14 -1.08 0.45
C GLY A 436 -15.65 -1.09 0.74
N PHE A 437 -14.93 0.04 0.64
CA PHE A 437 -13.51 0.08 0.97
C PHE A 437 -13.27 -0.09 2.48
N ASP A 438 -12.11 -0.62 2.87
CA ASP A 438 -11.71 -0.71 4.28
C ASP A 438 -11.11 0.60 4.80
N TYR A 439 -10.30 1.26 3.97
CA TYR A 439 -9.55 2.46 4.32
C TYR A 439 -9.53 3.44 3.14
N ARG A 440 -9.35 4.72 3.46
CA ARG A 440 -8.91 5.74 2.50
C ARG A 440 -7.55 6.32 2.88
N LEU A 441 -6.83 6.86 1.91
CA LEU A 441 -5.62 7.63 2.16
C LEU A 441 -5.93 9.04 2.73
N ALA A 442 -5.20 9.47 3.75
CA ALA A 442 -5.32 10.80 4.36
C ALA A 442 -4.47 11.85 3.60
N MET A 443 -4.83 12.08 2.34
CA MET A 443 -3.99 12.79 1.36
C MET A 443 -3.73 14.28 1.66
N ALA A 444 -4.48 14.89 2.58
CA ALA A 444 -4.27 16.29 2.98
C ALA A 444 -3.10 16.48 3.98
N ILE A 445 -2.62 15.41 4.60
CA ILE A 445 -1.55 15.49 5.61
C ILE A 445 -0.21 15.90 4.99
N PRO A 446 0.27 15.29 3.88
CA PRO A 446 1.53 15.71 3.27
C PRO A 446 1.55 17.17 2.81
N ASP A 447 0.45 17.66 2.22
CA ASP A 447 0.35 19.06 1.76
C ASP A 447 0.57 20.05 2.90
N ARG A 448 0.07 19.74 4.10
CA ARG A 448 0.29 20.55 5.30
C ARG A 448 1.77 20.64 5.65
N TRP A 449 2.47 19.50 5.63
CA TRP A 449 3.89 19.48 5.96
C TRP A 449 4.74 20.17 4.90
N ILE A 450 4.41 20.00 3.62
CA ILE A 450 5.09 20.68 2.51
C ILE A 450 4.92 22.20 2.63
N ASP A 451 3.71 22.70 2.89
CA ASP A 451 3.47 24.14 3.13
C ASP A 451 4.32 24.65 4.29
N TYR A 452 4.34 23.92 5.41
CA TYR A 452 5.07 24.32 6.60
C TYR A 452 6.58 24.32 6.39
N LEU A 453 7.12 23.34 5.67
CA LEU A 453 8.56 23.23 5.41
C LEU A 453 9.05 24.22 4.34
N LYS A 454 8.20 24.61 3.38
CA LYS A 454 8.58 25.53 2.30
C LYS A 454 8.30 26.98 2.60
N ASN A 455 7.20 27.27 3.28
CA ASN A 455 6.61 28.60 3.28
C ASN A 455 6.53 29.23 4.68
N LYS A 456 6.93 28.54 5.75
CA LYS A 456 6.77 29.01 7.13
C LYS A 456 8.00 28.75 7.98
N ASP A 457 8.39 29.74 8.77
CA ASP A 457 9.42 29.57 9.79
C ASP A 457 8.88 28.71 10.96
N ASP A 458 9.77 27.97 11.65
CA ASP A 458 9.41 27.07 12.76
C ASP A 458 8.51 27.74 13.84
N LEU A 459 8.71 29.05 14.09
CA LEU A 459 7.93 29.81 15.08
C LEU A 459 6.54 30.21 14.60
N GLU A 460 6.30 30.18 13.28
CA GLU A 460 5.01 30.46 12.65
C GLU A 460 4.13 29.20 12.56
N TRP A 461 4.70 28.03 12.83
CA TRP A 461 3.95 26.78 12.83
C TRP A 461 2.85 26.82 13.90
N SER A 462 1.62 26.55 13.46
CA SER A 462 0.46 26.50 14.34
C SER A 462 0.25 25.09 14.84
N MET A 463 0.29 24.93 16.17
CA MET A 463 0.07 23.65 16.85
C MET A 463 -1.37 23.17 16.66
N SER A 464 -2.33 24.10 16.75
CA SER A 464 -3.74 23.82 16.45
C SER A 464 -3.95 23.51 14.96
N GLY A 465 -3.22 24.17 14.06
CA GLY A 465 -3.27 23.88 12.62
C GLY A 465 -2.76 22.47 12.26
N ILE A 466 -1.68 22.01 12.90
CA ILE A 466 -1.17 20.64 12.78
C ILE A 466 -2.21 19.65 13.32
N ALA A 467 -2.63 19.83 14.58
CA ALA A 467 -3.59 18.94 15.23
C ALA A 467 -4.92 18.86 14.45
N HIS A 468 -5.42 20.00 13.96
CA HIS A 468 -6.63 20.03 13.14
C HIS A 468 -6.46 19.22 11.86
N THR A 469 -5.36 19.38 11.12
CA THR A 469 -5.14 18.62 9.87
C THR A 469 -5.10 17.11 10.14
N LEU A 470 -4.41 16.69 11.20
CA LEU A 470 -4.27 15.27 11.55
C LEU A 470 -5.58 14.65 12.08
N THR A 471 -6.45 15.45 12.71
CA THR A 471 -7.68 14.96 13.37
C THR A 471 -8.96 15.23 12.58
N ASN A 472 -8.91 16.06 11.53
CA ASN A 472 -10.07 16.41 10.69
C ASN A 472 -10.38 15.28 9.71
N ARG A 473 -10.99 14.22 10.23
CA ARG A 473 -11.43 13.04 9.49
C ARG A 473 -12.79 12.55 9.97
N ARG A 474 -13.40 11.63 9.22
CA ARG A 474 -14.64 10.97 9.60
C ARG A 474 -14.32 9.81 10.53
N TYR A 475 -14.59 9.93 11.83
CA TYR A 475 -14.30 8.87 12.82
C TYR A 475 -15.14 7.58 12.64
N THR A 476 -16.15 7.59 11.77
CA THR A 476 -16.94 6.41 11.39
C THR A 476 -16.31 5.59 10.26
N GLU A 477 -15.21 6.07 9.68
CA GLU A 477 -14.50 5.50 8.55
C GLU A 477 -13.00 5.49 8.86
N LYS A 478 -12.27 4.46 8.41
CA LYS A 478 -10.84 4.34 8.72
C LYS A 478 -10.00 5.06 7.68
N CYS A 479 -8.87 5.63 8.07
CA CYS A 479 -7.89 6.18 7.13
C CYS A 479 -6.45 5.74 7.43
N ILE A 480 -5.65 5.67 6.36
CA ILE A 480 -4.20 5.46 6.44
C ILE A 480 -3.53 6.83 6.36
N ALA A 481 -2.75 7.17 7.39
CA ALA A 481 -2.00 8.41 7.46
C ALA A 481 -0.54 8.21 7.03
N TYR A 482 0.03 9.23 6.39
CA TYR A 482 1.42 9.26 5.96
C TYR A 482 1.89 10.71 5.92
N ALA A 483 3.17 10.91 6.22
CA ALA A 483 3.77 12.24 6.23
C ALA A 483 4.13 12.67 4.81
N GLU A 484 4.72 11.76 4.04
CA GLU A 484 5.17 11.92 2.67
C GLU A 484 4.99 10.57 1.94
N SER A 485 4.89 10.62 0.62
CA SER A 485 4.60 9.48 -0.25
C SER A 485 5.29 9.64 -1.60
N HIS A 486 5.00 8.72 -2.53
CA HIS A 486 5.40 8.84 -3.92
C HIS A 486 4.72 10.01 -4.66
N ASP A 487 3.58 10.57 -4.20
CA ASP A 487 2.93 11.71 -4.89
C ASP A 487 3.87 12.92 -5.01
N GLN A 488 4.62 13.20 -3.94
CA GLN A 488 5.65 14.24 -3.92
C GLN A 488 6.71 14.00 -4.98
N SER A 489 7.02 12.74 -5.24
CA SER A 489 7.99 12.34 -6.26
C SER A 489 7.49 12.62 -7.68
N ILE A 490 6.21 12.36 -7.96
CA ILE A 490 5.62 12.54 -9.30
C ILE A 490 5.57 14.02 -9.70
N VAL A 491 5.25 14.91 -8.76
CA VAL A 491 5.22 16.36 -9.02
C VAL A 491 6.61 17.02 -8.99
N GLY A 492 7.68 16.23 -8.82
CA GLY A 492 9.07 16.71 -8.82
C GLY A 492 9.47 17.45 -7.54
N ASP A 493 8.83 17.12 -6.41
CA ASP A 493 9.15 17.69 -5.11
C ASP A 493 10.31 16.95 -4.42
N LYS A 494 10.86 17.59 -3.38
CA LYS A 494 11.94 17.06 -2.54
C LYS A 494 11.36 16.16 -1.44
N THR A 495 12.16 15.19 -0.94
CA THR A 495 11.82 14.47 0.30
C THR A 495 11.76 15.44 1.49
N MET A 496 11.03 15.11 2.56
CA MET A 496 10.99 15.95 3.76
C MET A 496 12.39 16.14 4.36
N ALA A 497 13.20 15.08 4.37
CA ALA A 497 14.58 15.15 4.81
C ALA A 497 15.37 16.20 4.00
N PHE A 498 15.19 16.22 2.68
CA PHE A 498 15.87 17.17 1.80
C PHE A 498 15.28 18.59 1.88
N LEU A 499 13.99 18.76 2.20
CA LEU A 499 13.43 20.09 2.55
C LEU A 499 14.01 20.62 3.87
N LEU A 500 14.26 19.73 4.84
CA LEU A 500 14.77 20.10 6.16
C LEU A 500 16.27 20.42 6.17
N MET A 501 17.07 19.69 5.38
CA MET A 501 18.53 19.68 5.45
C MET A 501 19.23 20.06 4.13
N ASP A 502 18.52 20.02 3.00
CA ASP A 502 19.02 20.34 1.66
C ASP A 502 20.43 19.77 1.39
N LYS A 503 21.31 20.54 0.76
CA LYS A 503 22.66 20.12 0.39
C LYS A 503 23.57 19.84 1.59
N GLU A 504 23.24 20.27 2.80
CA GLU A 504 24.03 19.91 3.99
C GLU A 504 23.99 18.39 4.22
N MET A 505 23.00 17.66 3.69
CA MET A 505 22.97 16.20 3.79
C MET A 505 24.22 15.52 3.18
N TYR A 506 24.81 16.10 2.13
CA TYR A 506 25.96 15.48 1.45
C TYR A 506 27.26 15.55 2.26
N THR A 507 27.37 16.49 3.21
CA THR A 507 28.61 16.75 3.96
C THR A 507 28.44 16.73 5.48
N GLY A 508 27.20 16.87 5.97
CA GLY A 508 26.85 16.96 7.38
C GLY A 508 26.30 15.67 7.99
N MET A 509 26.12 14.61 7.20
CA MET A 509 25.56 13.34 7.68
C MET A 509 26.58 12.39 8.30
N SER A 510 27.85 12.78 8.43
CA SER A 510 28.83 11.97 9.15
C SER A 510 28.55 11.96 10.65
N ASP A 511 28.61 10.77 11.25
CA ASP A 511 28.50 10.55 12.69
C ASP A 511 29.85 10.71 13.43
N LEU A 512 30.96 10.90 12.68
CA LEU A 512 32.30 11.10 13.24
C LEU A 512 32.55 12.51 13.77
N GLN A 513 31.70 13.47 13.39
CA GLN A 513 31.77 14.87 13.79
C GLN A 513 30.42 15.30 14.35
N PRO A 514 30.36 16.24 15.31
CA PRO A 514 29.11 16.83 15.74
C PRO A 514 28.30 17.36 14.55
N ALA A 515 26.99 17.10 14.54
CA ALA A 515 26.09 17.61 13.51
C ALA A 515 26.03 19.15 13.55
N SER A 516 25.82 19.78 12.38
CA SER A 516 25.46 21.20 12.33
C SER A 516 24.07 21.42 12.96
N PRO A 517 23.73 22.65 13.39
CA PRO A 517 22.38 22.96 13.86
C PRO A 517 21.28 22.65 12.84
N THR A 518 21.58 22.73 11.53
CA THR A 518 20.65 22.37 10.44
C THR A 518 20.38 20.86 10.42
N ILE A 519 21.43 20.04 10.51
CA ILE A 519 21.30 18.57 10.53
C ILE A 519 20.61 18.10 11.81
N ASP A 520 20.97 18.68 12.97
CA ASP A 520 20.30 18.36 14.25
C ASP A 520 18.81 18.72 14.21
N ARG A 521 18.46 19.90 13.66
CA ARG A 521 17.06 20.28 13.38
C ARG A 521 16.37 19.27 12.47
N GLY A 522 17.01 18.89 11.37
CA GLY A 522 16.40 18.05 10.35
C GLY A 522 16.12 16.62 10.83
N ILE A 523 17.08 16.00 11.50
CA ILE A 523 16.92 14.66 12.10
C ILE A 523 15.81 14.68 13.16
N ALA A 524 15.78 15.70 14.02
CA ALA A 524 14.75 15.81 15.05
C ALA A 524 13.34 16.00 14.45
N LEU A 525 13.19 16.92 13.50
CA LEU A 525 11.88 17.22 12.90
C LEU A 525 11.38 16.09 12.00
N GLN A 526 12.24 15.37 11.28
CA GLN A 526 11.83 14.21 10.49
C GLN A 526 11.15 13.16 11.38
N LYS A 527 11.78 12.80 12.50
CA LYS A 527 11.23 11.86 13.50
C LYS A 527 9.91 12.37 14.07
N MET A 528 9.85 13.63 14.47
CA MET A 528 8.65 14.22 15.07
C MET A 528 7.46 14.28 14.09
N ILE A 529 7.71 14.66 12.84
CA ILE A 529 6.68 14.75 11.79
C ILE A 529 6.11 13.36 11.49
N HIS A 530 6.99 12.36 11.32
CA HIS A 530 6.58 10.98 11.08
C HIS A 530 5.77 10.44 12.27
N PHE A 531 6.25 10.63 13.50
CA PHE A 531 5.59 10.08 14.69
C PHE A 531 4.26 10.73 15.02
N ILE A 532 4.14 12.06 14.93
CA ILE A 532 2.84 12.72 15.16
C ILE A 532 1.83 12.34 14.08
N THR A 533 2.28 12.14 12.85
CA THR A 533 1.44 11.69 11.74
C THR A 533 0.91 10.28 11.99
N MET A 534 1.76 9.35 12.40
CA MET A 534 1.35 7.99 12.77
C MET A 534 0.37 8.01 13.95
N ALA A 535 0.71 8.67 15.06
CA ALA A 535 -0.05 8.57 16.29
C ALA A 535 -1.41 9.30 16.24
N LEU A 536 -1.49 10.43 15.54
CA LEU A 536 -2.67 11.30 15.54
C LEU A 536 -3.47 11.26 14.22
N GLY A 537 -2.82 10.92 13.10
CA GLY A 537 -3.36 11.10 11.75
C GLY A 537 -4.43 10.11 11.31
N GLY A 538 -4.45 8.87 11.84
CA GLY A 538 -5.37 7.85 11.34
C GLY A 538 -5.40 6.54 12.10
N ASP A 539 -5.84 5.50 11.39
CA ASP A 539 -6.10 4.13 11.87
C ASP A 539 -5.17 3.09 11.20
N GLY A 540 -4.22 3.58 10.42
CA GLY A 540 -3.15 2.87 9.73
C GLY A 540 -2.06 3.87 9.37
N TYR A 541 -0.86 3.37 9.07
CA TYR A 541 0.30 4.19 8.71
C TYR A 541 0.90 3.72 7.40
N LEU A 542 1.43 4.64 6.60
CA LEU A 542 2.15 4.34 5.36
C LEU A 542 3.46 5.13 5.32
N ASN A 543 4.52 4.48 4.83
CA ASN A 543 5.81 5.06 4.50
C ASN A 543 6.28 4.61 3.11
N PHE A 544 6.74 5.55 2.29
CA PHE A 544 7.33 5.24 0.98
C PHE A 544 8.82 4.96 1.09
N MET A 545 9.30 3.97 0.33
CA MET A 545 10.64 3.42 0.47
C MET A 545 11.80 4.44 0.49
N GLY A 546 12.61 4.35 1.53
CA GLY A 546 13.74 5.22 1.82
C GLY A 546 13.40 6.41 2.71
N ASN A 547 12.14 6.80 2.82
CA ASN A 547 11.76 7.94 3.65
C ASN A 547 11.89 7.62 5.16
N GLU A 548 11.85 6.34 5.54
CA GLU A 548 12.03 5.86 6.91
C GLU A 548 13.40 6.23 7.50
N PHE A 549 14.43 6.31 6.65
CA PHE A 549 15.76 6.74 7.06
C PHE A 549 16.11 8.15 6.60
N GLY A 550 15.14 8.89 6.07
CA GLY A 550 15.36 10.22 5.51
C GLY A 550 16.27 10.22 4.29
N HIS A 551 15.97 9.37 3.29
CA HIS A 551 16.69 9.35 2.02
C HIS A 551 16.79 10.78 1.43
N PRO A 552 17.98 11.22 0.98
CA PRO A 552 18.17 12.57 0.47
C PRO A 552 17.49 12.75 -0.90
N GLU A 553 17.62 13.95 -1.46
CA GLU A 553 17.26 14.28 -2.85
C GLU A 553 15.75 14.19 -3.14
N TRP A 554 15.39 13.58 -4.27
CA TRP A 554 14.05 13.34 -4.79
C TRP A 554 14.09 12.14 -5.73
N ILE A 555 12.92 11.68 -6.18
CA ILE A 555 12.80 10.66 -7.23
C ILE A 555 12.58 11.34 -8.56
N ASP A 556 13.26 10.87 -9.60
CA ASP A 556 12.97 11.27 -10.98
C ASP A 556 13.26 10.09 -11.91
N PHE A 557 12.29 9.77 -12.76
CA PHE A 557 12.39 8.65 -13.69
C PHE A 557 13.09 9.09 -14.99
N PRO A 558 13.70 8.16 -15.73
CA PRO A 558 14.31 8.45 -17.02
C PRO A 558 13.30 9.06 -17.99
N ARG A 559 13.56 10.30 -18.42
CA ARG A 559 12.74 11.06 -19.39
C ARG A 559 13.63 12.01 -20.19
N GLU A 560 13.08 12.59 -21.26
CA GLU A 560 13.82 13.54 -22.09
C GLU A 560 14.42 14.70 -21.25
N GLY A 561 13.63 15.26 -20.33
CA GLY A 561 14.03 16.41 -19.51
C GLY A 561 15.13 16.15 -18.46
N ASN A 562 15.58 14.91 -18.27
CA ASN A 562 16.75 14.58 -17.45
C ASN A 562 17.76 13.70 -18.21
N ASN A 563 17.72 13.73 -19.54
CA ASN A 563 18.61 12.98 -20.42
C ASN A 563 18.55 11.46 -20.19
N TRP A 564 17.36 10.93 -19.89
CA TRP A 564 17.13 9.50 -19.64
C TRP A 564 17.94 8.95 -18.46
N SER A 565 18.20 9.80 -17.46
CA SER A 565 18.99 9.43 -16.29
C SER A 565 18.21 8.52 -15.34
N TYR A 566 18.90 7.48 -14.85
CA TYR A 566 18.42 6.62 -13.76
C TYR A 566 19.01 7.01 -12.40
N ASP A 567 19.80 8.07 -12.30
CA ASP A 567 20.50 8.44 -11.06
C ASP A 567 19.56 8.72 -9.88
N LYS A 568 18.36 9.24 -10.15
CA LYS A 568 17.32 9.49 -9.14
C LYS A 568 16.23 8.40 -9.12
N CYS A 569 16.34 7.38 -9.95
CA CYS A 569 15.42 6.24 -10.04
C CYS A 569 16.04 5.01 -9.35
N ARG A 570 16.49 5.19 -8.10
CA ARG A 570 17.19 4.18 -7.28
C ARG A 570 17.05 4.49 -5.79
N ARG A 571 17.39 3.56 -4.89
CA ARG A 571 17.42 3.76 -3.43
C ARG A 571 18.82 3.54 -2.86
N GLN A 572 19.34 4.55 -2.17
CA GLN A 572 20.68 4.54 -1.60
C GLN A 572 20.74 3.83 -0.23
N TRP A 573 20.51 2.51 -0.21
CA TRP A 573 20.55 1.68 1.01
C TRP A 573 21.88 1.79 1.77
N SER A 574 22.98 1.97 1.04
CA SER A 574 24.30 2.19 1.62
C SER A 574 24.33 3.34 2.65
N LEU A 575 23.50 4.37 2.47
CA LEU A 575 23.43 5.48 3.42
C LEU A 575 22.91 5.05 4.79
N ALA A 576 21.95 4.13 4.84
CA ALA A 576 21.37 3.61 6.07
C ALA A 576 22.22 2.50 6.71
N ASP A 577 22.93 1.71 5.89
CA ASP A 577 23.73 0.56 6.32
C ASP A 577 25.11 0.94 6.89
N ILE A 578 25.63 2.12 6.54
CA ILE A 578 26.96 2.55 6.96
C ILE A 578 26.91 3.22 8.34
N ASP A 579 27.59 2.59 9.33
CA ASP A 579 27.58 3.03 10.73
C ASP A 579 28.14 4.44 10.95
N HIS A 580 29.04 4.95 10.10
CA HIS A 580 29.60 6.30 10.29
C HIS A 580 28.72 7.41 9.72
N LEU A 581 27.49 7.10 9.27
CA LEU A 581 26.50 8.06 8.81
C LEU A 581 25.30 8.13 9.76
N ARG A 582 24.57 9.26 9.69
CA ARG A 582 23.46 9.59 10.59
C ARG A 582 22.10 9.04 10.15
N TYR A 583 21.97 8.50 8.94
CA TYR A 583 20.70 7.95 8.44
C TYR A 583 20.18 6.79 9.31
N LYS A 584 21.10 5.99 9.87
CA LYS A 584 20.80 4.91 10.83
C LYS A 584 19.93 5.36 12.00
N TYR A 585 20.04 6.63 12.42
CA TYR A 585 19.30 7.18 13.55
C TYR A 585 17.81 7.40 13.24
N MET A 586 17.50 7.87 12.03
CA MET A 586 16.12 7.99 11.56
C MET A 586 15.52 6.60 11.33
N ASN A 587 16.29 5.69 10.72
CA ASN A 587 15.86 4.29 10.53
C ASN A 587 15.55 3.58 11.87
N ALA A 588 16.45 3.71 12.86
CA ALA A 588 16.25 3.12 14.19
C ALA A 588 15.01 3.69 14.89
N PHE A 589 14.73 4.98 14.69
CA PHE A 589 13.53 5.60 15.25
C PHE A 589 12.26 5.09 14.55
N ASP A 590 12.26 4.95 13.23
CA ASP A 590 11.14 4.36 12.47
C ASP A 590 10.85 2.92 12.93
N GLN A 591 11.89 2.10 13.10
CA GLN A 591 11.78 0.75 13.67
C GLN A 591 11.11 0.78 15.05
N ALA A 592 11.61 1.62 15.97
CA ALA A 592 11.08 1.73 17.33
C ALA A 592 9.65 2.29 17.37
N MET A 593 9.32 3.20 16.47
CA MET A 593 7.98 3.77 16.29
C MET A 593 6.97 2.70 15.86
N ASN A 594 7.31 1.88 14.86
CA ASN A 594 6.47 0.77 14.41
C ASN A 594 6.34 -0.32 15.49
N ALA A 595 7.43 -0.63 16.22
CA ALA A 595 7.41 -1.56 17.35
C ALA A 595 6.54 -1.05 18.53
N LEU A 596 6.46 0.27 18.73
CA LEU A 596 5.61 0.87 19.75
C LEU A 596 4.13 0.62 19.46
N ASP A 597 3.69 0.78 18.22
CA ASP A 597 2.31 0.44 17.84
C ASP A 597 2.05 -1.07 17.90
N ASP A 598 3.04 -1.91 17.55
CA ASP A 598 2.89 -3.36 17.71
C ASP A 598 2.62 -3.77 19.17
N LYS A 599 3.22 -3.04 20.12
CA LYS A 599 3.07 -3.28 21.57
C LYS A 599 1.82 -2.66 22.19
N PHE A 600 1.44 -1.45 21.78
CA PHE A 600 0.37 -0.67 22.42
C PHE A 600 -0.89 -0.48 21.55
N SER A 601 -0.84 -0.90 20.28
CA SER A 601 -1.94 -0.92 19.32
C SER A 601 -2.69 0.41 19.20
N PHE A 602 -1.98 1.53 19.31
CA PHE A 602 -2.58 2.86 19.41
C PHE A 602 -3.25 3.28 18.09
N LEU A 603 -2.80 2.79 16.93
CA LEU A 603 -3.48 3.03 15.64
C LEU A 603 -4.90 2.46 15.60
N SER A 604 -5.13 1.30 16.24
CA SER A 604 -6.45 0.66 16.29
C SER A 604 -7.38 1.25 17.36
N SER A 605 -6.85 2.09 18.24
CA SER A 605 -7.61 2.69 19.34
C SER A 605 -8.48 3.87 18.87
N SER A 606 -9.75 3.85 19.24
CA SER A 606 -10.67 4.99 19.09
C SER A 606 -10.47 6.07 20.16
N LYS A 607 -9.81 5.77 21.28
CA LYS A 607 -9.44 6.78 22.29
C LYS A 607 -8.37 7.68 21.68
N GLN A 608 -8.77 8.90 21.30
CA GLN A 608 -7.90 9.97 20.82
C GLN A 608 -8.36 11.29 21.45
N ILE A 609 -7.48 11.92 22.25
CA ILE A 609 -7.81 13.16 22.97
C ILE A 609 -6.62 14.11 22.88
N VAL A 610 -6.76 15.22 22.15
CA VAL A 610 -5.77 16.30 22.17
C VAL A 610 -6.06 17.21 23.36
N SER A 611 -5.18 17.18 24.35
CA SER A 611 -5.36 17.91 25.61
C SER A 611 -4.70 19.29 25.59
N ASP A 612 -3.60 19.47 24.85
CA ASP A 612 -2.90 20.75 24.79
C ASP A 612 -2.39 21.03 23.37
N MET A 613 -2.57 22.27 22.92
CA MET A 613 -2.11 22.81 21.64
C MET A 613 -1.51 24.19 21.92
N ASN A 614 -0.43 24.23 22.68
CA ASN A 614 0.16 25.46 23.19
C ASN A 614 0.95 26.18 22.09
N GLU A 615 0.37 27.22 21.51
CA GLU A 615 0.97 27.96 20.39
C GLU A 615 2.24 28.74 20.77
N GLU A 616 2.28 29.33 21.97
CA GLU A 616 3.44 30.11 22.43
C GLU A 616 4.63 29.18 22.75
N LYS A 617 4.33 28.05 23.39
CA LYS A 617 5.35 27.07 23.77
C LYS A 617 5.65 26.05 22.68
N LYS A 618 4.89 26.07 21.59
CA LYS A 618 4.98 25.10 20.47
C LYS A 618 4.89 23.65 20.97
N ILE A 619 3.97 23.39 21.90
CA ILE A 619 3.75 22.06 22.48
C ILE A 619 2.41 21.49 22.04
N ILE A 620 2.41 20.22 21.63
CA ILE A 620 1.20 19.42 21.46
C ILE A 620 1.23 18.26 22.46
N VAL A 621 0.14 18.07 23.21
CA VAL A 621 -0.03 16.94 24.13
C VAL A 621 -1.34 16.24 23.82
N PHE A 622 -1.28 14.92 23.62
CA PHE A 622 -2.47 14.11 23.36
C PHE A 622 -2.36 12.70 23.92
N GLU A 623 -3.51 12.05 24.07
CA GLU A 623 -3.62 10.63 24.37
C GLU A 623 -4.09 9.88 23.12
N ARG A 624 -3.44 8.76 22.80
CA ARG A 624 -3.92 7.78 21.83
C ARG A 624 -3.77 6.38 22.44
N GLY A 625 -4.90 5.67 22.59
CA GLY A 625 -4.93 4.42 23.34
C GLY A 625 -4.47 4.63 24.79
N ASP A 626 -3.51 3.81 25.22
CA ASP A 626 -2.97 3.83 26.59
C ASP A 626 -1.73 4.71 26.74
N LEU A 627 -1.35 5.44 25.69
CA LEU A 627 -0.16 6.29 25.65
C LEU A 627 -0.51 7.78 25.75
N VAL A 628 0.33 8.52 26.46
CA VAL A 628 0.35 9.99 26.49
C VAL A 628 1.54 10.46 25.65
N PHE A 629 1.30 11.31 24.67
CA PHE A 629 2.30 11.83 23.75
C PHE A 629 2.55 13.31 24.01
N VAL A 630 3.83 13.69 23.99
CA VAL A 630 4.25 15.09 24.14
C VAL A 630 5.23 15.44 23.02
N PHE A 631 4.88 16.45 22.23
CA PHE A 631 5.71 16.98 21.16
C PHE A 631 6.06 18.44 21.47
N ASN A 632 7.36 18.75 21.52
CA ASN A 632 7.86 20.12 21.67
C ASN A 632 8.53 20.56 20.36
N PHE A 633 7.77 21.29 19.53
CA PHE A 633 8.23 21.88 18.27
C PHE A 633 8.98 23.20 18.46
N HIS A 634 9.15 23.69 19.68
CA HIS A 634 9.90 24.93 19.89
C HIS A 634 11.34 24.74 19.39
N PRO A 635 11.94 25.74 18.72
CA PRO A 635 13.29 25.60 18.14
C PRO A 635 14.43 25.63 19.17
N SER A 636 14.25 26.32 20.31
CA SER A 636 15.29 26.41 21.36
C SER A 636 14.86 26.18 22.83
N LYS A 637 13.58 26.22 23.20
CA LYS A 637 13.15 26.19 24.61
C LYS A 637 12.96 24.77 25.11
N THR A 638 13.60 24.49 26.25
CA THR A 638 13.33 23.30 27.07
C THR A 638 12.38 23.69 28.20
N TYR A 639 11.40 22.84 28.47
CA TYR A 639 10.44 23.04 29.55
C TYR A 639 10.66 21.98 30.63
N ASP A 640 11.11 22.42 31.80
CA ASP A 640 11.23 21.58 32.98
C ASP A 640 9.94 21.67 33.83
N GLY A 641 9.48 20.52 34.33
CA GLY A 641 8.25 20.41 35.09
C GLY A 641 6.98 20.74 34.30
N TYR A 642 6.96 20.55 32.98
CA TYR A 642 5.79 20.82 32.14
C TYR A 642 4.64 19.89 32.54
N LYS A 643 3.50 20.45 32.92
CA LYS A 643 2.33 19.70 33.39
C LYS A 643 1.55 19.17 32.19
N VAL A 644 1.31 17.86 32.15
CA VAL A 644 0.55 17.18 31.08
C VAL A 644 -0.64 16.43 31.67
N GLY A 645 -1.79 16.51 31.00
CA GLY A 645 -3.01 15.82 31.41
C GLY A 645 -2.99 14.34 31.01
N CYS A 646 -3.62 13.48 31.81
CA CYS A 646 -3.77 12.05 31.53
C CYS A 646 -5.07 11.48 32.12
N ASP A 647 -5.47 10.33 31.62
CA ASP A 647 -6.68 9.63 32.05
C ASP A 647 -6.56 8.97 33.41
N LEU A 648 -5.71 7.95 33.53
CA LEU A 648 -5.64 7.09 34.71
C LEU A 648 -4.56 7.59 35.68
N PRO A 649 -4.84 7.60 37.00
CA PRO A 649 -3.83 7.92 37.99
C PRO A 649 -2.82 6.78 38.15
N GLY A 650 -1.63 7.11 38.64
CA GLY A 650 -0.60 6.16 39.01
C GLY A 650 0.77 6.68 38.63
N LYS A 651 1.54 5.81 37.98
CA LYS A 651 2.94 6.04 37.65
C LYS A 651 3.18 5.90 36.17
N TYR A 652 3.80 6.90 35.54
CA TYR A 652 4.12 6.91 34.12
C TYR A 652 5.64 6.81 33.89
N LYS A 653 6.01 6.11 32.82
CA LYS A 653 7.39 5.99 32.33
C LYS A 653 7.46 6.26 30.84
N VAL A 654 8.66 6.58 30.35
CA VAL A 654 8.94 6.72 28.92
C VAL A 654 8.69 5.39 28.21
N ALA A 655 7.86 5.43 27.17
CA ALA A 655 7.61 4.33 26.24
C ALA A 655 8.52 4.43 25.01
N LEU A 656 8.65 5.65 24.45
CA LEU A 656 9.55 5.99 23.35
C LEU A 656 9.97 7.46 23.50
N ASP A 657 11.25 7.75 23.28
CA ASP A 657 11.84 9.08 23.40
C ASP A 657 12.73 9.35 22.18
N SER A 658 12.37 10.33 21.36
CA SER A 658 13.16 10.69 20.17
C SER A 658 14.51 11.34 20.50
N ASP A 659 14.72 11.81 21.72
CA ASP A 659 15.98 12.41 22.17
C ASP A 659 17.00 11.36 22.63
N ALA A 660 16.66 10.07 22.63
CA ALA A 660 17.62 9.01 22.96
C ALA A 660 18.82 9.02 21.99
N LEU A 661 20.02 8.71 22.51
CA LEU A 661 21.27 8.71 21.74
C LEU A 661 21.21 7.75 20.54
N MET A 662 20.55 6.61 20.70
CA MET A 662 20.35 5.61 19.63
C MET A 662 19.52 6.13 18.45
N PHE A 663 18.80 7.24 18.63
CA PHE A 663 18.06 7.93 17.56
C PHE A 663 18.74 9.24 17.17
N GLY A 664 20.01 9.44 17.52
CA GLY A 664 20.77 10.65 17.20
C GLY A 664 20.32 11.89 17.97
N GLY A 665 19.61 11.70 19.10
CA GLY A 665 19.27 12.78 20.03
C GLY A 665 20.38 13.06 21.03
N HIS A 666 20.07 13.85 22.07
CA HIS A 666 21.05 14.35 23.04
C HIS A 666 21.02 13.63 24.41
N GLY A 667 20.14 12.65 24.59
CA GLY A 667 20.05 11.82 25.80
C GLY A 667 19.62 12.59 27.06
N ARG A 668 18.77 13.61 26.92
CA ARG A 668 18.43 14.51 28.05
C ARG A 668 17.25 14.01 28.89
N VAL A 669 16.41 13.14 28.35
CA VAL A 669 15.25 12.58 29.06
C VAL A 669 15.67 11.29 29.76
N ALA A 670 15.51 11.23 31.08
CA ALA A 670 15.82 10.03 31.86
C ALA A 670 14.69 8.99 31.74
N HIS A 671 15.01 7.80 31.25
CA HIS A 671 14.01 6.74 30.97
C HIS A 671 13.57 5.98 32.22
N ASP A 672 14.34 6.01 33.30
CA ASP A 672 14.08 5.33 34.57
C ASP A 672 13.20 6.14 35.53
N ASN A 673 13.11 7.47 35.33
CA ASN A 673 12.31 8.38 36.16
C ASN A 673 10.83 7.97 36.25
N ASP A 674 10.34 7.94 37.48
CA ASP A 674 8.93 7.72 37.79
C ASP A 674 8.17 9.05 37.74
N HIS A 675 7.17 9.15 36.86
CA HIS A 675 6.31 10.32 36.74
C HIS A 675 4.97 10.06 37.43
N PHE A 676 4.83 10.53 38.67
CA PHE A 676 3.62 10.32 39.47
C PHE A 676 2.51 11.29 39.12
N THR A 677 1.29 10.79 39.04
CA THR A 677 0.13 11.64 38.76
C THR A 677 -0.36 12.40 39.99
N SER A 678 -0.86 13.61 39.78
CA SER A 678 -1.67 14.37 40.74
C SER A 678 -3.14 14.39 40.27
N PRO A 679 -4.12 14.27 41.18
CA PRO A 679 -5.54 14.44 40.84
C PRO A 679 -5.85 15.86 40.39
N GLU A 680 -6.70 16.01 39.39
CA GLU A 680 -7.15 17.30 38.84
C GLU A 680 -8.67 17.36 38.87
N GLY A 681 -9.23 17.89 39.95
CA GLY A 681 -10.67 18.08 40.09
C GLY A 681 -11.45 16.78 40.26
N VAL A 682 -12.66 16.76 39.69
CA VAL A 682 -13.63 15.65 39.79
C VAL A 682 -13.81 15.01 38.41
N PRO A 683 -13.58 13.69 38.27
CA PRO A 683 -13.80 12.98 37.01
C PRO A 683 -15.20 13.23 36.44
N GLY A 684 -15.27 13.58 35.15
CA GLY A 684 -16.53 13.92 34.48
C GLY A 684 -17.02 15.36 34.67
N VAL A 685 -16.27 16.22 35.38
CA VAL A 685 -16.57 17.66 35.54
C VAL A 685 -15.45 18.48 34.88
N PRO A 686 -15.54 18.76 33.56
CA PRO A 686 -14.44 19.33 32.77
C PRO A 686 -13.85 20.63 33.33
N GLU A 687 -14.68 21.46 33.96
CA GLU A 687 -14.30 22.77 34.50
C GLU A 687 -13.34 22.66 35.70
N THR A 688 -13.32 21.51 36.36
CA THR A 688 -12.43 21.24 37.50
C THR A 688 -11.14 20.53 37.10
N ASN A 689 -11.08 20.04 35.86
CA ASN A 689 -10.01 19.19 35.35
C ASN A 689 -8.89 20.02 34.73
N PHE A 690 -7.69 19.45 34.62
CA PHE A 690 -6.59 20.08 33.89
C PHE A 690 -6.71 19.73 32.41
N ASN A 691 -6.99 20.71 31.55
CA ASN A 691 -7.17 20.50 30.12
C ASN A 691 -8.18 19.37 29.80
N ASN A 692 -9.29 19.32 30.54
CA ASN A 692 -10.32 18.28 30.47
C ASN A 692 -9.83 16.86 30.83
N ARG A 693 -8.70 16.73 31.52
CA ARG A 693 -8.16 15.45 32.01
C ARG A 693 -8.22 15.37 33.54
N PRO A 694 -8.67 14.24 34.11
CA PRO A 694 -8.90 14.11 35.55
C PRO A 694 -7.61 13.94 36.37
N ASN A 695 -6.47 13.70 35.71
CA ASN A 695 -5.16 13.56 36.35
C ASN A 695 -4.10 14.30 35.53
N SER A 696 -2.96 14.59 36.14
CA SER A 696 -1.80 15.15 35.44
C SER A 696 -0.49 14.64 36.00
N PHE A 697 0.60 14.71 35.23
CA PHE A 697 1.96 14.54 35.74
C PHE A 697 2.88 15.61 35.14
N LYS A 698 4.12 15.72 35.65
CA LYS A 698 5.11 16.67 35.16
C LYS A 698 6.20 15.96 34.40
N ILE A 699 6.77 16.59 33.38
CA ILE A 699 7.84 16.03 32.56
C ILE A 699 8.95 17.05 32.27
N LEU A 700 10.09 16.55 31.82
CA LEU A 700 11.09 17.34 31.09
C LEU A 700 10.77 17.25 29.59
N SER A 701 10.69 18.39 28.91
CA SER A 701 10.47 18.44 27.45
C SER A 701 11.54 19.31 26.78
N PRO A 702 12.66 18.70 26.32
CA PRO A 702 13.66 19.42 25.56
C PRO A 702 13.12 19.92 24.21
N SER A 703 13.76 20.95 23.68
CA SER A 703 13.43 21.52 22.37
C SER A 703 13.55 20.48 21.25
N ARG A 704 12.60 20.47 20.31
CA ARG A 704 12.53 19.53 19.17
C ARG A 704 12.60 18.06 19.60
N THR A 705 11.73 17.68 20.52
CA THR A 705 11.61 16.28 20.98
C THR A 705 10.17 15.81 20.94
N CYS A 706 10.00 14.50 20.79
CA CYS A 706 8.73 13.82 21.01
C CYS A 706 8.94 12.61 21.92
N VAL A 707 8.07 12.51 22.93
CA VAL A 707 8.13 11.45 23.95
C VAL A 707 6.74 10.88 24.17
N ALA A 708 6.61 9.56 24.05
CA ALA A 708 5.43 8.82 24.46
C ALA A 708 5.65 8.23 25.86
N TYR A 709 4.61 8.27 26.69
CA TYR A 709 4.61 7.76 28.06
C TYR A 709 3.52 6.70 28.23
N TYR A 710 3.82 5.65 28.98
CA TYR A 710 2.87 4.61 29.36
C TYR A 710 2.70 4.56 30.87
N ARG A 711 1.52 4.12 31.31
CA ARG A 711 1.23 3.86 32.73
C ARG A 711 1.78 2.49 33.13
N VAL A 712 2.56 2.45 34.21
CA VAL A 712 3.08 1.20 34.78
C VAL A 712 1.95 0.44 35.48
N GLU A 713 1.77 -0.84 35.15
CA GLU A 713 0.88 -1.72 35.90
C GLU A 713 1.51 -2.05 37.26
N GLU A 714 1.04 -1.40 38.31
CA GLU A 714 1.39 -1.76 39.67
C GLU A 714 0.57 -3.01 40.06
N LYS A 715 1.21 -4.18 40.03
CA LYS A 715 0.61 -5.38 40.65
C LYS A 715 0.37 -5.05 42.12
N ALA A 716 -0.88 -5.17 42.56
CA ALA A 716 -1.21 -5.09 43.97
C ALA A 716 -0.35 -6.10 44.74
N GLU A 717 0.59 -5.63 45.55
CA GLU A 717 1.23 -6.47 46.56
C GLU A 717 0.09 -6.99 47.46
N LYS A 718 -0.21 -8.28 47.37
CA LYS A 718 -0.86 -8.96 48.49
C LYS A 718 0.05 -8.78 49.71
N PRO A 719 -0.49 -8.58 50.93
CA PRO A 719 0.33 -8.46 52.13
C PRO A 719 1.30 -9.66 52.19
N LYS A 720 2.60 -9.38 52.29
CA LYS A 720 3.65 -10.40 52.40
C LYS A 720 3.44 -11.17 53.70
N ASP A 721 3.04 -12.44 53.58
CA ASP A 721 3.46 -13.44 54.56
C ASP A 721 4.95 -13.70 54.35
N GLU A 722 5.68 -13.72 55.45
CA GLU A 722 7.12 -13.93 55.49
C GLU A 722 7.50 -15.30 54.93
N GLY A 723 8.38 -15.34 53.92
CA GLY A 723 9.17 -16.53 53.62
C GLY A 723 9.39 -16.83 52.14
N ALA A 724 10.67 -17.07 51.82
CA ALA A 724 11.25 -17.61 50.59
C ALA A 724 11.49 -16.63 49.42
N ALA A 725 12.77 -16.27 49.29
CA ALA A 725 13.35 -15.60 48.14
C ALA A 725 13.35 -16.50 46.89
N SER A 726 13.00 -15.94 45.74
CA SER A 726 13.43 -16.44 44.44
C SER A 726 13.79 -15.27 43.52
N TRP A 727 15.02 -15.29 43.03
CA TRP A 727 15.58 -14.32 42.10
C TRP A 727 15.09 -14.54 40.67
N GLY A 728 14.90 -13.43 39.95
CA GLY A 728 15.09 -13.34 38.50
C GLY A 728 13.83 -13.41 37.63
N LYS A 729 13.27 -12.24 37.30
CA LYS A 729 12.62 -11.96 36.00
C LYS A 729 12.57 -10.45 35.76
N THR A 730 13.33 -9.99 34.77
CA THR A 730 13.42 -8.61 34.30
C THR A 730 12.09 -8.20 33.65
N ALA A 731 11.48 -7.14 34.16
CA ALA A 731 10.37 -6.45 33.51
C ALA A 731 10.97 -5.42 32.55
N LEU A 732 10.89 -5.67 31.24
CA LEU A 732 11.36 -4.73 30.22
C LEU A 732 10.15 -3.95 29.66
N GLY A 733 9.91 -2.79 30.27
CA GLY A 733 8.90 -1.80 29.85
C GLY A 733 9.36 -0.88 28.72
N TYR A 734 10.65 -0.85 28.44
CA TYR A 734 11.31 -0.04 27.38
C TYR A 734 11.51 -0.89 26.11
N ILE A 735 11.39 -0.28 24.92
CA ILE A 735 11.73 -0.96 23.65
C ILE A 735 13.23 -0.78 23.44
N ASP A 736 14.00 -1.84 23.69
CA ASP A 736 15.43 -1.91 23.44
C ASP A 736 15.68 -2.55 22.07
N VAL A 737 16.26 -1.80 21.14
CA VAL A 737 16.45 -2.20 19.73
C VAL A 737 17.66 -3.13 19.56
N GLU A 738 18.56 -3.23 20.56
CA GLU A 738 19.75 -4.09 20.47
C GLU A 738 19.43 -5.61 20.49
N ALA A 739 18.21 -6.01 20.79
CA ALA A 739 17.84 -7.43 20.96
C ALA A 739 17.42 -8.18 19.68
N THR A 740 17.38 -7.54 18.50
CA THR A 740 16.87 -8.16 17.25
C THR A 740 17.93 -8.49 16.19
N GLY A 741 19.20 -8.52 16.55
CA GLY A 741 20.26 -9.03 15.67
C GLY A 741 20.00 -10.48 15.27
N VAL A 742 19.71 -10.70 13.98
CA VAL A 742 19.65 -12.03 13.36
C VAL A 742 20.97 -12.73 13.62
N LYS A 743 20.96 -13.78 14.44
CA LYS A 743 22.11 -14.67 14.58
C LYS A 743 22.30 -15.40 13.26
N ASP A 744 23.46 -15.17 12.64
CA ASP A 744 23.97 -15.97 11.54
C ASP A 744 23.91 -17.46 11.91
N ALA A 745 23.14 -18.22 11.14
CA ALA A 745 23.16 -19.66 11.19
C ALA A 745 24.37 -20.16 10.40
N ALA A 746 25.51 -20.28 11.07
CA ALA A 746 26.67 -21.02 10.60
C ALA A 746 26.88 -22.26 11.48
N ASP A 747 26.86 -23.41 10.80
CA ASP A 747 27.52 -24.68 11.09
C ASP A 747 27.25 -25.41 12.43
N GLY A 748 26.48 -26.49 12.32
CA GLY A 748 26.42 -27.59 13.27
C GLY A 748 26.68 -28.92 12.57
N GLU A 749 27.94 -29.22 12.25
CA GLU A 749 28.37 -30.57 11.90
C GLU A 749 28.26 -31.47 13.13
N ALA A 750 27.40 -32.49 13.04
CA ALA A 750 27.26 -33.53 14.04
C ALA A 750 28.48 -34.47 14.00
N THR A 751 29.32 -34.35 15.02
CA THR A 751 30.33 -35.35 15.36
C THR A 751 29.63 -36.60 15.92
N SER A 752 29.66 -37.69 15.16
CA SER A 752 29.44 -39.04 15.69
C SER A 752 30.72 -39.85 15.50
N GLY A 753 31.40 -40.10 16.61
CA GLY A 753 32.50 -41.06 16.69
C GLY A 753 31.98 -42.40 17.16
N SER A 754 32.23 -43.46 16.39
CA SER A 754 32.44 -44.80 16.93
C SER A 754 33.26 -45.65 15.97
N GLU A 755 34.28 -46.25 16.56
CA GLU A 755 35.37 -47.06 16.04
C GLU A 755 34.95 -48.28 15.18
N LYS A 756 35.76 -48.64 14.17
CA LYS A 756 36.67 -49.82 14.19
C LYS A 756 37.22 -50.19 12.80
N ALA A 757 38.56 -50.22 12.74
CA ALA A 757 39.43 -51.22 12.12
C ALA A 757 39.06 -51.86 10.76
N SER A 758 39.91 -51.65 9.74
CA SER A 758 40.91 -52.64 9.27
C SER A 758 41.17 -52.62 7.74
N THR A 759 42.47 -52.52 7.42
CA THR A 759 43.22 -53.19 6.34
C THR A 759 42.93 -52.97 4.85
N GLY A 760 44.03 -52.59 4.15
CA GLY A 760 44.36 -52.97 2.76
C GLY A 760 43.92 -51.93 1.73
N GLY A 761 44.83 -51.13 1.14
CA GLY A 761 45.62 -51.48 -0.05
C GLY A 761 44.84 -50.97 -1.29
N ASP A 762 45.38 -50.46 -2.37
CA ASP A 762 46.74 -50.29 -2.87
C ASP A 762 46.64 -49.26 -4.03
N SER A 763 47.74 -48.55 -4.26
CA SER A 763 48.21 -48.08 -5.56
C SER A 763 47.56 -46.89 -6.29
N SER A 764 48.51 -46.03 -6.71
CA SER A 764 48.55 -45.21 -7.93
C SER A 764 47.85 -43.85 -7.91
N LYS A 765 48.40 -42.77 -8.47
CA LYS A 765 49.76 -42.31 -8.81
C LYS A 765 49.50 -40.91 -9.39
N LYS A 766 50.33 -39.94 -8.99
CA LYS A 766 50.70 -38.70 -9.73
C LYS A 766 49.55 -37.67 -9.95
N GLY A 767 49.71 -36.38 -9.74
CA GLY A 767 50.89 -35.58 -9.42
C GLY A 767 50.52 -34.10 -9.31
N ILE A 768 51.22 -33.45 -8.37
CA ILE A 768 51.97 -32.19 -8.54
C ILE A 768 51.19 -30.88 -8.72
N ASN A 769 51.20 -30.15 -7.59
CA ASN A 769 51.61 -28.76 -7.35
C ASN A 769 51.05 -27.59 -8.18
N PHE A 770 50.40 -26.70 -7.39
CA PHE A 770 50.63 -25.25 -7.22
C PHE A 770 50.79 -24.36 -8.46
N VAL A 771 50.09 -23.22 -8.48
CA VAL A 771 50.65 -21.92 -8.04
C VAL A 771 49.57 -20.82 -8.15
N PHE A 772 49.46 -20.04 -7.08
CA PHE A 772 48.79 -18.74 -7.00
C PHE A 772 49.60 -17.68 -7.76
N LEU A 773 48.93 -16.80 -8.52
CA LEU A 773 49.46 -15.50 -8.91
C LEU A 773 48.36 -14.43 -8.82
N SER A 774 48.75 -13.33 -8.17
CA SER A 774 48.17 -11.98 -8.12
C SER A 774 49.40 -11.04 -8.15
N PRO A 775 49.30 -9.72 -8.42
CA PRO A 775 48.36 -8.93 -9.23
C PRO A 775 49.12 -8.12 -10.32
N ASP A 776 48.38 -7.34 -11.12
CA ASP A 776 48.71 -5.99 -11.65
C ASP A 776 48.16 -5.76 -13.07
N LYS A 777 47.01 -5.06 -13.14
CA LYS A 777 46.77 -3.84 -13.94
C LYS A 777 45.34 -3.34 -13.80
#